data_AF-A0A1W2F6Z3-F1
#
_entry.id   AF-A0A1W2F6Z3-F1
#
_cell.length_a   1.000
_cell.length_b   1.000
_cell.length_c   1.000
_cell.angle_alpha   90.00
_cell.angle_beta   90.00
_cell.angle_gamma   90.00
#
_symmetry.space_group_name_H-M   'P 1'
#
loop_
_entity.id
_entity.type
_entity.pdbx_description
1 polymer ?
#
loop_
_entity_poly.entity_id
_entity_poly.type
_entity_poly.pdbx_seq_one_letter_code
_entity_poly.pdbx_strand_id
1 'polypeptide(L)'
;MRWRRGLAAVAIALSSLATVEAAYAADDYTQNVTAIDATQARINFTPTTPAVYVDVHYLISGQGQQNFRMTNNAGTWQKTVGSLSAGTVIDYWFTYEKSGPQYDTPHFSYTHNSAPQPVATPTFSPPGGTYSTAQTVTISTATSGATIRYTIDGSTPTSSSPVYSGPISVPGNRTINAIGIRSGQANSSVGSASYVIGTPVATPTFSPPGGAYASAQTVTISTATSGSTIRYTVDGSTPTASSPVYSGPISVPSNRTISAIGIKSGLANSAVASATYTIGTQQGCVQSDNPNFGPNTRIFDPGMSATSIQAQLDTDFNNQKDTITAQMAPRRVAHLFKPGTYNGIHDDVGYYTSVSGLGRNPGDVLINGDITVDAFNESDKGVALQNFWRSAENMAVNPSSGTNRWAVAQAAPFRRMDVRGNLALYPASYGFASGGYTADTRVSGQTASVSQQQWYTRDSNYGSWNGGVWNMVFSGTPGAPATTFPNPPSTNLATTPISRDVPYLYLDGNQYRVFLPSLRTNASGASWINGGTPGTSLPMSQFYVVKSGDTAATINAALGQGCNLFFTPGIYNVNQTINITRPNTVVLGIGYATIVPQNGVTAMQVADVDGVRIKGILFDAGTTLSNSLLTVGPAGSSASHASNPTTLQDVFFRVGGAIAGKATNSLVVNSNNTIIDHSWIWRADHGNAGTWGWDEAIGDTGLVVNGNDVLATGLFVEHYQKYQTIWNGERGRTIFYQNEMPYDVPNQAIWNRPNGQAGYAAYKVGDNVTTHEAWGLGSYCFFNVNPSVRAENAFEVPNRPGVRMHNLLTVSLNYQGTITHVINNVGAVTPPGTVPVNVVNYP
;
A
#
# COMPACT_ATOMS: atom_id res chain seq x y z
N MET A 1 17.44 53.69 -34.34
CA MET A 1 16.47 52.79 -35.03
C MET A 1 15.97 51.78 -33.99
N ARG A 2 14.90 52.08 -33.20
CA ARG A 2 13.46 51.77 -33.40
C ARG A 2 13.21 50.31 -33.83
N TRP A 3 12.74 49.39 -32.96
CA TRP A 3 11.39 49.17 -32.37
C TRP A 3 10.33 48.59 -33.33
N ARG A 4 9.81 47.40 -32.93
CA ARG A 4 8.43 46.84 -33.03
C ARG A 4 7.67 46.79 -34.37
N ARG A 5 7.00 45.64 -34.60
CA ARG A 5 5.56 45.39 -34.90
C ARG A 5 5.40 43.88 -35.20
N GLY A 6 4.46 43.07 -34.71
CA GLY A 6 3.18 43.31 -34.05
C GLY A 6 1.99 43.17 -35.02
N LEU A 7 1.13 42.16 -34.77
CA LEU A 7 -0.23 41.88 -35.31
C LEU A 7 -0.33 41.30 -36.74
N ALA A 8 -1.28 40.42 -37.11
CA ALA A 8 -2.35 39.68 -36.41
C ALA A 8 -3.00 38.62 -37.34
N ALA A 9 -3.57 37.59 -36.71
CA ALA A 9 -4.76 36.78 -37.03
C ALA A 9 -5.24 36.55 -38.48
N VAL A 10 -5.41 35.27 -38.83
CA VAL A 10 -6.63 34.77 -39.49
C VAL A 10 -7.00 33.41 -38.88
N ALA A 11 -8.26 33.29 -38.47
CA ALA A 11 -8.89 32.14 -37.85
C ALA A 11 -9.14 30.98 -38.83
N ILE A 12 -9.00 29.73 -38.37
CA ILE A 12 -9.63 28.56 -38.99
C ILE A 12 -10.30 27.74 -37.89
N ALA A 13 -11.56 27.41 -38.15
CA ALA A 13 -12.53 26.78 -37.26
C ALA A 13 -12.07 25.43 -36.69
N LEU A 14 -12.33 25.21 -35.40
CA LEU A 14 -12.33 23.88 -34.78
C LEU A 14 -13.57 23.12 -35.29
N SER A 15 -13.35 22.12 -36.15
CA SER A 15 -14.28 21.02 -36.33
C SER A 15 -13.97 19.93 -35.29
N SER A 16 -14.99 19.54 -34.55
CA SER A 16 -15.02 18.40 -33.64
C SER A 16 -14.43 17.12 -34.24
N LEU A 17 -13.42 16.55 -33.59
CA LEU A 17 -13.03 15.15 -33.79
C LEU A 17 -13.33 14.39 -32.49
N ALA A 18 -14.43 13.65 -32.54
CA ALA A 18 -14.73 12.61 -31.58
C ALA A 18 -13.61 11.56 -31.62
N THR A 19 -12.98 11.30 -30.48
CA THR A 19 -12.17 10.10 -30.29
C THR A 19 -13.13 8.91 -30.19
N VAL A 20 -13.29 8.20 -31.30
CA VAL A 20 -13.95 6.89 -31.32
C VAL A 20 -13.02 5.91 -30.63
N GLU A 21 -13.47 5.33 -29.51
CA GLU A 21 -12.85 4.15 -28.92
C GLU A 21 -12.82 3.02 -29.96
N ALA A 22 -11.65 2.42 -30.17
CA ALA A 22 -11.54 1.23 -31.02
C ALA A 22 -12.24 0.05 -30.33
N ALA A 23 -13.43 -0.28 -30.84
CA ALA A 23 -14.14 -1.51 -30.49
C ALA A 23 -13.31 -2.73 -30.95
N TYR A 24 -12.99 -3.63 -30.03
CA TYR A 24 -12.49 -4.96 -30.36
C TYR A 24 -13.66 -5.81 -30.86
N ALA A 25 -13.64 -6.23 -32.14
CA ALA A 25 -14.56 -7.25 -32.64
C ALA A 25 -13.89 -8.17 -33.66
N ALA A 26 -14.01 -9.47 -33.44
CA ALA A 26 -13.60 -10.56 -34.32
C ALA A 26 -14.58 -10.76 -35.52
N ASP A 27 -15.35 -9.74 -35.91
CA ASP A 27 -16.50 -9.90 -36.82
C ASP A 27 -16.23 -9.41 -38.27
N ASP A 28 -15.10 -8.73 -38.51
CA ASP A 28 -14.80 -8.09 -39.79
C ASP A 28 -13.88 -8.90 -40.72
N TYR A 29 -13.13 -9.84 -40.17
CA TYR A 29 -12.15 -10.62 -40.92
C TYR A 29 -11.75 -11.90 -40.18
N THR A 30 -11.21 -12.85 -40.93
CA THR A 30 -10.40 -13.94 -40.39
C THR A 30 -8.97 -13.79 -40.89
N GLN A 31 -7.98 -14.16 -40.08
CA GLN A 31 -6.58 -14.11 -40.48
C GLN A 31 -5.84 -15.34 -39.95
N ASN A 32 -4.83 -15.80 -40.66
CA ASN A 32 -3.90 -16.81 -40.17
C ASN A 32 -2.54 -16.72 -40.86
N VAL A 33 -1.54 -17.40 -40.28
CA VAL A 33 -0.23 -17.62 -40.93
C VAL A 33 -0.01 -19.12 -41.11
N THR A 34 0.29 -19.55 -42.33
CA THR A 34 0.59 -20.96 -42.66
C THR A 34 2.06 -21.10 -43.03
N ALA A 35 2.79 -22.04 -42.42
CA ALA A 35 4.13 -22.41 -42.90
C ALA A 35 4.02 -23.02 -44.30
N ILE A 36 4.78 -22.50 -45.28
CA ILE A 36 4.88 -23.10 -46.61
C ILE A 36 5.97 -24.16 -46.59
N ASP A 37 7.14 -23.83 -46.05
CA ASP A 37 8.29 -24.73 -45.92
C ASP A 37 9.20 -24.33 -44.73
N ALA A 38 10.46 -24.75 -44.73
CA ALA A 38 11.45 -24.46 -43.69
C ALA A 38 11.87 -22.99 -43.59
N THR A 39 11.59 -22.20 -44.63
CA THR A 39 12.10 -20.83 -44.83
C THR A 39 11.02 -19.81 -45.19
N GLN A 40 9.78 -20.26 -45.41
CA GLN A 40 8.68 -19.43 -45.87
C GLN A 40 7.39 -19.66 -45.08
N ALA A 41 6.67 -18.57 -44.80
CA ALA A 41 5.33 -18.59 -44.25
C ALA A 41 4.42 -17.64 -45.02
N ARG A 42 3.13 -17.96 -45.13
CA ARG A 42 2.13 -17.14 -45.80
C ARG A 42 1.14 -16.56 -44.81
N ILE A 43 1.08 -15.24 -44.76
CA ILE A 43 0.08 -14.48 -44.01
C ILE A 43 -1.17 -14.36 -44.90
N ASN A 44 -2.32 -14.72 -44.34
CA ASN A 44 -3.62 -14.70 -45.01
C ASN A 44 -4.57 -13.80 -44.22
N PHE A 45 -5.37 -13.01 -44.95
CA PHE A 45 -6.42 -12.15 -44.40
C PHE A 45 -7.67 -12.24 -45.27
N THR A 46 -8.80 -12.60 -44.69
CA THR A 46 -10.08 -12.80 -45.40
C THR A 46 -11.12 -11.91 -44.74
N PRO A 47 -11.47 -10.75 -45.33
CA PRO A 47 -12.49 -9.88 -44.78
C PRO A 47 -13.89 -10.50 -44.97
N THR A 48 -14.81 -10.24 -44.04
CA THR A 48 -16.21 -10.68 -44.14
C THR A 48 -17.03 -9.87 -45.14
N THR A 49 -16.60 -8.63 -45.42
CA THR A 49 -17.08 -7.79 -46.52
C THR A 49 -15.95 -7.62 -47.55
N PRO A 50 -16.21 -7.74 -48.87
CA PRO A 50 -15.15 -7.59 -49.87
C PRO A 50 -14.39 -6.26 -49.74
N ALA A 51 -13.09 -6.34 -49.47
CA ALA A 51 -12.20 -5.19 -49.41
C ALA A 51 -11.64 -4.87 -50.80
N VAL A 52 -11.48 -3.58 -51.12
CA VAL A 52 -10.80 -3.10 -52.33
C VAL A 52 -9.28 -3.28 -52.21
N TYR A 53 -8.73 -3.17 -51.01
CA TYR A 53 -7.33 -3.47 -50.71
C TYR A 53 -7.11 -3.90 -49.26
N VAL A 54 -6.02 -4.63 -49.04
CA VAL A 54 -5.47 -4.94 -47.72
C VAL A 54 -3.95 -4.77 -47.78
N ASP A 55 -3.42 -4.02 -46.83
CA ASP A 55 -1.99 -3.88 -46.57
C ASP A 55 -1.65 -4.69 -45.32
N VAL A 56 -0.52 -5.41 -45.36
CA VAL A 56 0.06 -6.08 -44.19
C VAL A 56 1.32 -5.36 -43.77
N HIS A 57 1.46 -5.20 -42.46
CA HIS A 57 2.62 -4.65 -41.78
C HIS A 57 3.22 -5.77 -40.95
N TYR A 58 4.53 -5.96 -41.02
CA TYR A 58 5.17 -6.95 -40.15
C TYR A 58 6.60 -6.59 -39.77
N LEU A 59 7.01 -7.11 -38.62
CA LEU A 59 8.31 -7.01 -38.02
C LEU A 59 8.91 -8.41 -37.89
N ILE A 60 10.18 -8.53 -38.23
CA ILE A 60 11.01 -9.70 -37.92
C ILE A 60 12.15 -9.17 -37.05
N SER A 61 12.42 -9.82 -35.92
CA SER A 61 13.46 -9.38 -34.99
C SER A 61 14.80 -9.13 -35.71
N GLY A 62 15.34 -7.91 -35.60
CA GLY A 62 16.56 -7.48 -36.29
C GLY A 62 16.35 -6.86 -37.68
N GLN A 63 15.10 -6.74 -38.15
CA GLN A 63 14.71 -6.04 -39.39
C GLN A 63 13.79 -4.86 -39.05
N GLY A 64 13.85 -3.79 -39.85
CA GLY A 64 12.88 -2.70 -39.78
C GLY A 64 11.50 -3.14 -40.25
N GLN A 65 10.46 -2.41 -39.82
CA GLN A 65 9.07 -2.69 -40.23
C GLN A 65 8.93 -2.76 -41.75
N GLN A 66 8.23 -3.80 -42.21
CA GLN A 66 7.92 -4.04 -43.61
C GLN A 66 6.44 -3.78 -43.86
N ASN A 67 6.10 -3.08 -44.94
CA ASN A 67 4.72 -2.76 -45.31
C ASN A 67 4.47 -3.20 -46.75
N PHE A 68 3.43 -4.00 -46.99
CA PHE A 68 3.14 -4.53 -48.32
C PHE A 68 1.64 -4.57 -48.62
N ARG A 69 1.29 -4.15 -49.85
CA ARG A 69 0.00 -4.50 -50.46
C ARG A 69 -0.09 -6.01 -50.65
N MET A 70 -1.13 -6.61 -50.07
CA MET A 70 -1.38 -8.05 -50.21
C MET A 70 -1.97 -8.37 -51.60
N THR A 71 -1.87 -9.63 -52.02
CA THR A 71 -2.46 -10.11 -53.28
C THR A 71 -3.79 -10.78 -53.00
N ASN A 72 -4.88 -10.33 -53.64
CA ASN A 72 -6.20 -10.97 -53.51
C ASN A 72 -6.25 -12.28 -54.32
N ASN A 73 -6.53 -13.38 -53.63
CA ASN A 73 -6.74 -14.70 -54.20
C ASN A 73 -8.11 -15.22 -53.76
N ALA A 74 -9.12 -15.06 -54.63
CA ALA A 74 -10.50 -15.49 -54.40
C ALA A 74 -11.11 -15.00 -53.07
N GLY A 75 -10.89 -13.73 -52.71
CA GLY A 75 -11.43 -13.11 -51.49
C GLY A 75 -10.53 -13.25 -50.27
N THR A 76 -9.41 -13.98 -50.37
CA THR A 76 -8.37 -14.03 -49.35
C THR A 76 -7.14 -13.27 -49.82
N TRP A 77 -6.74 -12.26 -49.06
CA TRP A 77 -5.54 -11.46 -49.29
C TRP A 77 -4.32 -12.17 -48.70
N GLN A 78 -3.28 -12.34 -49.52
CA GLN A 78 -2.13 -13.19 -49.19
C GLN A 78 -0.80 -12.44 -49.34
N LYS A 79 0.13 -12.69 -48.42
CA LYS A 79 1.53 -12.29 -48.51
C LYS A 79 2.44 -13.39 -48.01
N THR A 80 3.37 -13.84 -48.86
CA THR A 80 4.44 -14.75 -48.45
C THR A 80 5.61 -13.95 -47.87
N VAL A 81 6.07 -14.37 -46.70
CA VAL A 81 7.27 -13.91 -46.01
C VAL A 81 8.32 -15.01 -46.13
N GLY A 82 9.52 -14.65 -46.60
CA GLY A 82 10.63 -15.59 -46.80
C GLY A 82 11.82 -15.32 -45.88
N SER A 83 12.89 -16.10 -46.07
CA SER A 83 14.14 -16.01 -45.29
C SER A 83 13.95 -16.26 -43.79
N LEU A 84 12.97 -17.08 -43.43
CA LEU A 84 12.70 -17.46 -42.05
C LEU A 84 13.61 -18.61 -41.62
N SER A 85 13.94 -18.66 -40.33
CA SER A 85 14.51 -19.84 -39.67
C SER A 85 13.55 -20.35 -38.60
N ALA A 86 13.67 -21.61 -38.19
CA ALA A 86 12.86 -22.15 -37.10
C ALA A 86 13.02 -21.32 -35.82
N GLY A 87 11.91 -20.97 -35.18
CA GLY A 87 11.88 -20.07 -34.02
C GLY A 87 11.83 -18.58 -34.36
N THR A 88 11.86 -18.20 -35.65
CA THR A 88 11.67 -16.80 -36.06
C THR A 88 10.27 -16.33 -35.70
N VAL A 89 10.17 -15.21 -34.99
CA VAL A 89 8.91 -14.54 -34.64
C VAL A 89 8.61 -13.47 -35.68
N ILE A 90 7.39 -13.51 -36.21
CA ILE A 90 6.81 -12.51 -37.10
C ILE A 90 5.69 -11.83 -36.32
N ASP A 91 5.89 -10.56 -35.95
CA ASP A 91 4.82 -9.72 -35.42
C ASP A 91 4.17 -8.97 -36.59
N TYR A 92 2.85 -9.08 -36.76
CA TYR A 92 2.16 -8.56 -37.95
C TYR A 92 0.78 -8.00 -37.63
N TRP A 93 0.33 -7.06 -38.45
CA TRP A 93 -1.00 -6.45 -38.42
C TRP A 93 -1.38 -5.99 -39.84
N PHE A 94 -2.61 -5.54 -39.99
CA PHE A 94 -3.21 -5.18 -41.29
C PHE A 94 -3.86 -3.81 -41.24
N THR A 95 -3.81 -3.10 -42.38
CA THR A 95 -4.75 -2.04 -42.76
C THR A 95 -5.67 -2.60 -43.85
N TYR A 96 -6.99 -2.55 -43.68
CA TYR A 96 -7.94 -3.03 -44.70
C TYR A 96 -9.03 -2.01 -44.98
N GLU A 97 -9.49 -1.97 -46.23
CA GLU A 97 -10.64 -1.18 -46.65
C GLU A 97 -11.94 -1.95 -46.38
N LYS A 98 -12.98 -1.22 -45.95
CA LYS A 98 -14.33 -1.76 -45.80
C LYS A 98 -15.38 -0.68 -46.05
N SER A 99 -16.07 -0.77 -47.19
CA SER A 99 -17.19 0.11 -47.56
C SER A 99 -16.82 1.61 -47.60
N GLY A 100 -15.60 1.92 -48.02
CA GLY A 100 -15.03 3.26 -48.19
C GLY A 100 -13.86 3.52 -47.24
N PRO A 101 -14.05 3.53 -45.91
CA PRO A 101 -12.97 3.78 -44.95
C PRO A 101 -11.96 2.64 -44.83
N GLN A 102 -10.78 2.95 -44.26
CA GLN A 102 -9.76 1.99 -43.88
C GLN A 102 -9.64 1.83 -42.37
N TYR A 103 -9.29 0.62 -41.93
CA TYR A 103 -9.20 0.23 -40.52
C TYR A 103 -7.91 -0.51 -40.25
N ASP A 104 -7.30 -0.24 -39.10
CA ASP A 104 -6.12 -0.96 -38.62
C ASP A 104 -6.53 -2.04 -37.62
N THR A 105 -5.85 -3.17 -37.70
CA THR A 105 -6.03 -4.29 -36.77
C THR A 105 -5.04 -4.23 -35.61
N PRO A 106 -5.33 -4.91 -34.47
CA PRO A 106 -4.31 -5.17 -33.46
C PRO A 106 -3.12 -5.97 -33.98
N HIS A 107 -2.01 -5.96 -33.25
CA HIS A 107 -0.85 -6.78 -33.57
C HIS A 107 -1.09 -8.26 -33.25
N PHE A 108 -0.65 -9.12 -34.14
CA PHE A 108 -0.62 -10.58 -34.04
C PHE A 108 0.83 -11.07 -34.07
N SER A 109 1.07 -12.29 -33.62
CA SER A 109 2.41 -12.89 -33.64
C SER A 109 2.37 -14.33 -34.16
N TYR A 110 3.40 -14.74 -34.91
CA TYR A 110 3.58 -16.09 -35.43
C TYR A 110 5.03 -16.54 -35.29
N THR A 111 5.26 -17.76 -34.78
CA THR A 111 6.59 -18.36 -34.70
C THR A 111 6.75 -19.47 -35.74
N HIS A 112 7.78 -19.37 -36.59
CA HIS A 112 8.00 -20.29 -37.70
C HIS A 112 8.53 -21.65 -37.23
N ASN A 113 7.89 -22.76 -37.65
CA ASN A 113 8.32 -24.15 -37.44
C ASN A 113 8.78 -24.48 -36.01
N SER A 114 8.03 -24.05 -34.99
CA SER A 114 8.26 -24.49 -33.60
C SER A 114 7.96 -25.99 -33.45
N ALA A 115 8.77 -26.70 -32.66
CA ALA A 115 8.47 -28.08 -32.26
C ALA A 115 7.07 -28.18 -31.63
N PRO A 116 6.33 -29.30 -31.82
CA PRO A 116 5.00 -29.45 -31.25
C PRO A 116 5.08 -29.31 -29.73
N GLN A 117 4.37 -28.32 -29.20
CA GLN A 117 4.27 -28.12 -27.76
C GLN A 117 3.68 -29.38 -27.11
N PRO A 118 4.23 -29.85 -25.98
CA PRO A 118 3.59 -30.90 -25.21
C PRO A 118 2.18 -30.46 -24.80
N VAL A 119 1.30 -31.42 -24.51
CA VAL A 119 -0.01 -31.13 -23.93
C VAL A 119 0.19 -30.26 -22.68
N ALA A 120 -0.64 -29.24 -22.51
CA ALA A 120 -0.57 -28.34 -21.36
C ALA A 120 -0.84 -29.15 -20.07
N THR A 121 -0.02 -28.90 -19.04
CA THR A 121 -0.17 -29.52 -17.72
C THR A 121 -1.58 -29.30 -17.19
N PRO A 122 -2.28 -30.37 -16.75
CA PRO A 122 -3.59 -30.23 -16.15
C PRO A 122 -3.56 -29.30 -14.92
N THR A 123 -4.55 -28.43 -14.83
CA THR A 123 -4.80 -27.52 -13.71
C THR A 123 -6.02 -27.96 -12.93
N PHE A 124 -6.11 -27.55 -11.66
CA PHE A 124 -7.15 -27.97 -10.73
C PHE A 124 -7.94 -26.75 -10.24
N SER A 125 -9.26 -26.88 -10.17
CA SER A 125 -10.15 -25.85 -9.62
C SER A 125 -11.16 -26.47 -8.64
N PRO A 126 -11.14 -26.09 -7.35
CA PRO A 126 -10.24 -25.09 -6.77
C PRO A 126 -8.78 -25.60 -6.71
N PRO A 127 -7.76 -24.73 -6.63
CA PRO A 127 -6.36 -25.17 -6.60
C PRO A 127 -6.04 -25.99 -5.34
N GLY A 128 -4.91 -26.71 -5.33
CA GLY A 128 -4.45 -27.39 -4.11
C GLY A 128 -4.31 -26.41 -2.94
N GLY A 129 -4.76 -26.81 -1.76
CA GLY A 129 -4.84 -25.91 -0.60
C GLY A 129 -5.53 -26.53 0.61
N THR A 130 -5.66 -25.72 1.66
CA THR A 130 -6.41 -26.08 2.87
C THR A 130 -7.81 -25.48 2.81
N TYR A 131 -8.83 -26.30 3.02
CA TYR A 131 -10.23 -25.91 2.94
C TYR A 131 -10.96 -26.35 4.21
N SER A 132 -11.87 -25.53 4.74
CA SER A 132 -12.63 -25.86 5.94
C SER A 132 -13.71 -26.93 5.72
N THR A 133 -14.14 -27.14 4.47
CA THR A 133 -15.16 -28.11 4.07
C THR A 133 -14.67 -28.98 2.91
N ALA A 134 -15.35 -30.11 2.69
CA ALA A 134 -15.14 -30.96 1.52
C ALA A 134 -15.11 -30.13 0.22
N GLN A 135 -14.18 -30.45 -0.67
CA GLN A 135 -14.06 -29.80 -1.97
C GLN A 135 -14.58 -30.69 -3.09
N THR A 136 -15.00 -30.06 -4.19
CA THR A 136 -15.32 -30.72 -5.45
C THR A 136 -14.38 -30.14 -6.50
N VAL A 137 -13.44 -30.96 -6.97
CA VAL A 137 -12.31 -30.52 -7.81
C VAL A 137 -12.59 -30.83 -9.27
N THR A 138 -12.51 -29.80 -10.10
CA THR A 138 -12.48 -29.94 -11.55
C THR A 138 -11.04 -29.91 -12.05
N ILE A 139 -10.76 -30.69 -13.09
CA ILE A 139 -9.45 -30.72 -13.75
C ILE A 139 -9.63 -30.21 -15.18
N SER A 140 -8.77 -29.30 -15.62
CA SER A 140 -8.78 -28.77 -16.99
C SER A 140 -7.39 -28.76 -17.60
N THR A 141 -7.29 -28.72 -18.92
CA THR A 141 -6.04 -28.48 -19.65
C THR A 141 -6.31 -27.46 -20.74
N ALA A 142 -5.34 -26.57 -20.99
CA ALA A 142 -5.45 -25.57 -22.05
C ALA A 142 -5.36 -26.20 -23.46
N THR A 143 -4.89 -27.45 -23.58
CA THR A 143 -4.84 -28.15 -24.87
C THR A 143 -6.20 -28.74 -25.21
N SER A 144 -6.94 -28.04 -26.06
CA SER A 144 -8.24 -28.51 -26.58
C SER A 144 -8.12 -29.91 -27.22
N GLY A 145 -9.04 -30.80 -26.87
CA GLY A 145 -9.09 -32.19 -27.36
C GLY A 145 -8.06 -33.15 -26.74
N ALA A 146 -7.33 -32.76 -25.69
CA ALA A 146 -6.51 -33.68 -24.91
C ALA A 146 -7.34 -34.46 -23.88
N THR A 147 -7.02 -35.74 -23.70
CA THR A 147 -7.61 -36.61 -22.67
C THR A 147 -6.85 -36.45 -21.35
N ILE A 148 -7.54 -36.09 -20.28
CA ILE A 148 -6.95 -36.00 -18.93
C ILE A 148 -7.10 -37.36 -18.23
N ARG A 149 -5.99 -37.88 -17.69
CA ARG A 149 -5.92 -39.07 -16.84
C ARG A 149 -5.54 -38.64 -15.43
N TYR A 150 -6.08 -39.27 -14.38
CA TYR A 150 -5.81 -38.84 -13.00
C TYR A 150 -5.72 -40.00 -11.99
N THR A 151 -5.16 -39.71 -10.83
CA THR A 151 -5.14 -40.53 -9.62
C THR A 151 -5.50 -39.65 -8.42
N ILE A 152 -6.06 -40.23 -7.35
CA ILE A 152 -6.52 -39.49 -6.15
C ILE A 152 -5.73 -39.85 -4.89
N ASP A 153 -4.77 -40.75 -5.01
CA ASP A 153 -3.90 -41.24 -3.94
C ASP A 153 -2.47 -40.63 -4.01
N GLY A 154 -2.24 -39.70 -4.93
CA GLY A 154 -0.95 -39.08 -5.17
C GLY A 154 0.05 -39.92 -5.96
N SER A 155 -0.35 -41.09 -6.50
CA SER A 155 0.49 -41.86 -7.43
C SER A 155 0.60 -41.17 -8.81
N THR A 156 1.62 -41.47 -9.61
CA THR A 156 1.79 -40.88 -10.96
C THR A 156 0.76 -41.48 -11.93
N PRO A 157 -0.10 -40.66 -12.58
CA PRO A 157 -1.07 -41.17 -13.55
C PRO A 157 -0.38 -41.63 -14.85
N THR A 158 -0.88 -42.72 -15.43
CA THR A 158 -0.39 -43.30 -16.70
C THR A 158 -1.50 -43.32 -17.76
N SER A 159 -1.19 -43.83 -18.95
CA SER A 159 -2.18 -44.06 -20.01
C SER A 159 -3.24 -45.11 -19.65
N SER A 160 -3.08 -45.87 -18.56
CA SER A 160 -4.09 -46.80 -18.05
C SER A 160 -4.91 -46.26 -16.86
N SER A 161 -4.53 -45.11 -16.28
CA SER A 161 -5.28 -44.47 -15.19
C SER A 161 -6.70 -44.04 -15.61
N PRO A 162 -7.64 -43.82 -14.68
CA PRO A 162 -8.98 -43.34 -14.98
C PRO A 162 -8.99 -42.05 -15.83
N VAL A 163 -9.90 -41.97 -16.81
CA VAL A 163 -10.14 -40.75 -17.59
C VAL A 163 -10.98 -39.80 -16.74
N TYR A 164 -10.57 -38.53 -16.68
CA TYR A 164 -11.36 -37.49 -16.03
C TYR A 164 -12.59 -37.15 -16.88
N SER A 165 -13.78 -37.41 -16.34
CA SER A 165 -15.07 -37.22 -17.02
C SER A 165 -16.05 -36.32 -16.26
N GLY A 166 -15.67 -35.85 -15.07
CA GLY A 166 -16.50 -34.99 -14.22
C GLY A 166 -15.81 -34.67 -12.89
N PRO A 167 -16.36 -33.72 -12.10
CA PRO A 167 -15.72 -33.25 -10.88
C PRO A 167 -15.44 -34.36 -9.86
N ILE A 168 -14.31 -34.28 -9.17
CA ILE A 168 -13.84 -35.25 -8.17
C ILE A 168 -14.19 -34.76 -6.77
N SER A 169 -14.92 -35.56 -6.00
CA SER A 169 -15.19 -35.26 -4.59
C SER A 169 -13.97 -35.50 -3.71
N VAL A 170 -13.65 -34.52 -2.88
CA VAL A 170 -12.55 -34.51 -1.91
C VAL A 170 -13.12 -34.24 -0.50
N PRO A 171 -13.68 -35.27 0.15
CA PRO A 171 -14.29 -35.13 1.48
C PRO A 171 -13.26 -35.10 2.63
N GLY A 172 -11.99 -35.38 2.34
CA GLY A 172 -10.90 -35.48 3.31
C GLY A 172 -9.54 -35.34 2.61
N ASN A 173 -8.46 -35.23 3.40
CA ASN A 173 -7.12 -34.99 2.88
C ASN A 173 -6.73 -36.00 1.80
N ARG A 174 -6.25 -35.51 0.65
CA ARG A 174 -5.70 -36.35 -0.44
C ARG A 174 -4.93 -35.51 -1.45
N THR A 175 -4.14 -36.18 -2.27
CA THR A 175 -3.43 -35.58 -3.40
C THR A 175 -3.97 -36.12 -4.71
N ILE A 176 -4.35 -35.22 -5.61
CA ILE A 176 -4.80 -35.56 -6.96
C ILE A 176 -3.65 -35.25 -7.92
N ASN A 177 -3.20 -36.26 -8.67
CA ASN A 177 -2.27 -36.06 -9.77
C ASN A 177 -2.99 -36.27 -11.10
N ALA A 178 -2.64 -35.49 -12.12
CA ALA A 178 -3.26 -35.57 -13.44
C ALA A 178 -2.24 -35.36 -14.58
N ILE A 179 -2.45 -36.05 -15.70
CA ILE A 179 -1.65 -35.92 -16.93
C ILE A 179 -2.56 -35.77 -18.14
N GLY A 180 -2.22 -34.87 -19.06
CA GLY A 180 -2.88 -34.67 -20.33
C GLY A 180 -2.20 -35.49 -21.43
N ILE A 181 -3.01 -36.19 -22.23
CA ILE A 181 -2.54 -37.07 -23.32
C ILE A 181 -3.31 -36.73 -24.60
N ARG A 182 -2.59 -36.52 -25.71
CA ARG A 182 -3.19 -36.31 -27.04
C ARG A 182 -2.35 -37.01 -28.11
N SER A 183 -3.01 -37.71 -29.03
CA SER A 183 -2.33 -38.40 -30.13
C SER A 183 -1.53 -37.40 -30.98
N GLY A 184 -0.27 -37.76 -31.30
CA GLY A 184 0.63 -36.90 -32.10
C GLY A 184 1.29 -35.74 -31.34
N GLN A 185 1.10 -35.64 -30.01
CA GLN A 185 1.80 -34.68 -29.14
C GLN A 185 2.54 -35.41 -28.01
N ALA A 186 3.60 -34.79 -27.48
CA ALA A 186 4.19 -35.25 -26.24
C ALA A 186 3.19 -35.07 -25.09
N ASN A 187 3.14 -36.03 -24.15
CA ASN A 187 2.31 -35.92 -22.95
C ASN A 187 2.68 -34.68 -22.13
N SER A 188 1.74 -34.17 -21.35
CA SER A 188 2.02 -33.10 -20.41
C SER A 188 2.98 -33.55 -19.30
N SER A 189 3.55 -32.60 -18.56
CA SER A 189 4.01 -32.90 -17.21
C SER A 189 2.81 -33.26 -16.31
N VAL A 190 3.07 -33.93 -15.19
CA VAL A 190 2.02 -34.27 -14.21
C VAL A 190 1.68 -33.03 -13.40
N GLY A 191 0.42 -32.59 -13.48
CA GLY A 191 -0.14 -31.64 -12.53
C GLY A 191 -0.43 -32.35 -11.20
N SER A 192 -0.16 -31.69 -10.08
CA SER A 192 -0.43 -32.22 -8.74
C SER A 192 -1.13 -31.17 -7.89
N ALA A 193 -2.19 -31.56 -7.18
CA ALA A 193 -2.87 -30.73 -6.20
C ALA A 193 -3.12 -31.52 -4.92
N SER A 194 -2.55 -31.05 -3.81
CA SER A 194 -2.81 -31.60 -2.48
C SER A 194 -3.91 -30.80 -1.80
N TYR A 195 -4.90 -31.51 -1.26
CA TYR A 195 -6.02 -30.93 -0.54
C TYR A 195 -5.97 -31.36 0.91
N VAL A 196 -6.09 -30.39 1.80
CA VAL A 196 -6.26 -30.59 3.24
C VAL A 196 -7.65 -30.10 3.59
N ILE A 197 -8.50 -30.95 4.16
CA ILE A 197 -9.91 -30.66 4.46
C ILE A 197 -10.10 -30.63 5.99
N GLY A 198 -10.68 -29.54 6.48
CA GLY A 198 -10.94 -29.23 7.88
C GLY A 198 -10.24 -27.95 8.34
N THR A 199 -10.73 -27.34 9.43
CA THR A 199 -10.04 -26.23 10.10
C THR A 199 -8.78 -26.79 10.78
N PRO A 200 -7.56 -26.31 10.47
CA PRO A 200 -6.37 -26.77 11.17
C PRO A 200 -6.44 -26.37 12.64
N VAL A 201 -5.77 -27.15 13.50
CA VAL A 201 -5.53 -26.75 14.89
C VAL A 201 -4.80 -25.40 14.89
N ALA A 202 -5.23 -24.48 15.75
CA ALA A 202 -4.58 -23.18 15.89
C ALA A 202 -3.11 -23.37 16.30
N THR A 203 -2.21 -22.65 15.65
CA THR A 203 -0.77 -22.67 15.94
C THR A 203 -0.52 -22.42 17.43
N PRO A 204 0.24 -23.29 18.12
CA PRO A 204 0.56 -23.08 19.52
C PRO A 204 1.25 -21.74 19.78
N THR A 205 0.98 -21.14 20.93
CA THR A 205 1.62 -19.90 21.40
C THR A 205 2.41 -20.17 22.68
N PHE A 206 3.49 -19.42 22.89
CA PHE A 206 4.36 -19.54 24.06
C PHE A 206 4.17 -18.36 25.01
N SER A 207 4.11 -18.63 26.32
CA SER A 207 4.08 -17.60 27.36
C SER A 207 5.03 -17.95 28.51
N PRO A 208 6.10 -17.17 28.75
CA PRO A 208 6.45 -15.96 28.02
C PRO A 208 6.93 -16.26 26.59
N PRO A 209 6.84 -15.31 25.63
CA PRO A 209 7.29 -15.51 24.26
C PRO A 209 8.81 -15.79 24.20
N GLY A 210 9.31 -16.27 23.06
CA GLY A 210 10.75 -16.42 22.86
C GLY A 210 11.47 -15.06 23.02
N GLY A 211 12.62 -15.05 23.66
CA GLY A 211 13.37 -13.84 23.96
C GLY A 211 14.55 -14.07 24.91
N ALA A 212 15.25 -12.99 25.25
CA ALA A 212 16.33 -13.02 26.22
C ALA A 212 15.81 -12.68 27.62
N TYR A 213 16.20 -13.46 28.62
CA TYR A 213 15.77 -13.31 30.00
C TYR A 213 16.96 -13.34 30.96
N ALA A 214 16.91 -12.48 31.97
CA ALA A 214 17.96 -12.42 33.01
C ALA A 214 18.03 -13.69 33.86
N SER A 215 16.90 -14.38 34.02
CA SER A 215 16.73 -15.57 34.86
C SER A 215 16.01 -16.67 34.09
N ALA A 216 16.11 -17.90 34.61
CA ALA A 216 15.36 -19.05 34.11
C ALA A 216 13.88 -18.72 33.90
N GLN A 217 13.31 -19.19 32.78
CA GLN A 217 11.91 -19.01 32.46
C GLN A 217 11.11 -20.30 32.68
N THR A 218 9.81 -20.12 32.92
CA THR A 218 8.83 -21.21 32.95
C THR A 218 7.82 -20.94 31.84
N VAL A 219 7.89 -21.74 30.77
CA VAL A 219 7.14 -21.51 29.53
C VAL A 219 5.88 -22.36 29.51
N THR A 220 4.74 -21.70 29.34
CA THR A 220 3.47 -22.34 29.03
C THR A 220 3.22 -22.34 27.54
N ILE A 221 2.62 -23.42 27.03
CA ILE A 221 2.21 -23.54 25.62
C ILE A 221 0.69 -23.65 25.59
N SER A 222 0.04 -22.85 24.76
CA SER A 222 -1.41 -22.90 24.59
C SER A 222 -1.80 -22.93 23.13
N THR A 223 -3.01 -23.37 22.83
CA THR A 223 -3.62 -23.29 21.50
C THR A 223 -5.08 -22.92 21.65
N ALA A 224 -5.59 -22.09 20.73
CA ALA A 224 -6.99 -21.68 20.75
C ALA A 224 -7.96 -22.82 20.42
N THR A 225 -7.48 -23.91 19.81
CA THR A 225 -8.33 -25.07 19.49
C THR A 225 -8.53 -25.96 20.71
N SER A 226 -9.66 -25.76 21.40
CA SER A 226 -10.06 -26.56 22.56
C SER A 226 -10.03 -28.07 22.27
N GLY A 227 -9.48 -28.84 23.21
CA GLY A 227 -9.37 -30.30 23.12
C GLY A 227 -8.38 -30.81 22.08
N SER A 228 -7.45 -29.98 21.60
CA SER A 228 -6.30 -30.45 20.80
C SER A 228 -5.12 -30.83 21.70
N THR A 229 -4.30 -31.77 21.23
CA THR A 229 -3.08 -32.23 21.89
C THR A 229 -1.90 -31.42 21.36
N ILE A 230 -1.18 -30.71 22.22
CA ILE A 230 0.06 -30.03 21.85
C ILE A 230 1.23 -31.00 22.02
N ARG A 231 2.04 -31.15 20.97
CA ARG A 231 3.31 -31.91 20.95
C ARG A 231 4.46 -30.91 20.87
N TYR A 232 5.56 -31.17 21.57
CA TYR A 232 6.68 -30.23 21.61
C TYR A 232 8.06 -30.90 21.64
N THR A 233 9.08 -30.12 21.31
CA THR A 233 10.51 -30.43 21.49
C THR A 233 11.17 -29.24 22.16
N VAL A 234 12.31 -29.45 22.82
CA VAL A 234 13.06 -28.40 23.56
C VAL A 234 14.46 -28.14 23.01
N ASP A 235 14.79 -28.79 21.89
CA ASP A 235 16.04 -28.67 21.15
C ASP A 235 15.86 -27.94 19.80
N GLY A 236 14.65 -27.42 19.54
CA GLY A 236 14.28 -26.74 18.30
C GLY A 236 13.90 -27.64 17.14
N SER A 237 14.06 -28.96 17.24
CA SER A 237 13.68 -29.91 16.18
C SER A 237 12.16 -29.90 15.91
N THR A 238 11.72 -30.22 14.69
CA THR A 238 10.28 -30.21 14.37
C THR A 238 9.52 -31.29 15.15
N PRO A 239 8.52 -30.92 15.98
CA PRO A 239 7.74 -31.91 16.71
C PRO A 239 6.84 -32.72 15.77
N THR A 240 6.70 -34.00 16.04
CA THR A 240 5.85 -34.94 15.30
C THR A 240 4.76 -35.51 16.22
N ALA A 241 3.90 -36.37 15.67
CA ALA A 241 2.89 -37.08 16.46
C ALA A 241 3.50 -37.98 17.56
N SER A 242 4.79 -38.35 17.46
CA SER A 242 5.50 -39.14 18.47
C SER A 242 6.27 -38.30 19.50
N SER A 243 6.39 -36.98 19.32
CA SER A 243 7.05 -36.08 20.30
C SER A 243 6.30 -36.04 21.65
N PRO A 244 6.94 -35.60 22.74
CA PRO A 244 6.28 -35.46 24.05
C PRO A 244 4.98 -34.62 24.00
N VAL A 245 3.96 -35.05 24.75
CA VAL A 245 2.72 -34.29 24.95
C VAL A 245 2.97 -33.19 25.98
N TYR A 246 2.63 -31.96 25.63
CA TYR A 246 2.62 -30.85 26.58
C TYR A 246 1.54 -31.08 27.64
N SER A 247 1.94 -31.22 28.89
CA SER A 247 1.06 -31.52 30.03
C SER A 247 1.23 -30.55 31.20
N GLY A 248 2.16 -29.61 31.09
CA GLY A 248 2.45 -28.61 32.11
C GLY A 248 3.61 -27.69 31.70
N PRO A 249 3.87 -26.61 32.44
CA PRO A 249 4.89 -25.64 32.09
C PRO A 249 6.30 -26.25 31.91
N ILE A 250 7.04 -25.77 30.92
CA ILE A 250 8.39 -26.23 30.58
C ILE A 250 9.41 -25.30 31.24
N SER A 251 10.30 -25.86 32.04
CA SER A 251 11.41 -25.12 32.62
C SER A 251 12.50 -24.86 31.57
N VAL A 252 12.96 -23.60 31.51
CA VAL A 252 14.01 -23.11 30.63
C VAL A 252 15.11 -22.45 31.48
N PRO A 253 16.00 -23.24 32.09
CA PRO A 253 17.05 -22.74 32.97
C PRO A 253 18.28 -22.17 32.23
N SER A 254 18.42 -22.50 30.95
CA SER A 254 19.52 -22.11 30.07
C SER A 254 19.01 -21.97 28.64
N ASN A 255 19.83 -21.38 27.75
CA ASN A 255 19.48 -21.16 26.35
C ASN A 255 18.92 -22.42 25.70
N ARG A 256 17.75 -22.33 25.06
CA ARG A 256 17.16 -23.41 24.25
C ARG A 256 16.05 -22.91 23.34
N THR A 257 15.66 -23.74 22.39
CA THR A 257 14.55 -23.46 21.48
C THR A 257 13.44 -24.48 21.71
N ILE A 258 12.22 -24.01 21.94
CA ILE A 258 11.04 -24.85 22.07
C ILE A 258 10.26 -24.78 20.76
N SER A 259 10.00 -25.93 20.15
CA SER A 259 9.12 -26.02 18.97
C SER A 259 7.86 -26.81 19.34
N ALA A 260 6.68 -26.40 18.86
CA ALA A 260 5.40 -26.98 19.23
C ALA A 260 4.42 -27.10 18.06
N ILE A 261 3.62 -28.17 18.03
CA ILE A 261 2.56 -28.42 17.04
C ILE A 261 1.28 -28.90 17.74
N GLY A 262 0.14 -28.38 17.35
CA GLY A 262 -1.18 -28.81 17.80
C GLY A 262 -1.75 -29.91 16.89
N ILE A 263 -2.28 -30.98 17.48
CA ILE A 263 -2.83 -32.14 16.79
C ILE A 263 -4.21 -32.46 17.37
N LYS A 264 -5.22 -32.65 16.52
CA LYS A 264 -6.56 -33.10 16.93
C LYS A 264 -7.14 -34.03 15.89
N SER A 265 -7.69 -35.17 16.33
CA SER A 265 -8.33 -36.12 15.42
C SER A 265 -9.45 -35.44 14.62
N GLY A 266 -9.48 -35.68 13.32
CA GLY A 266 -10.45 -35.08 12.40
C GLY A 266 -10.14 -33.64 11.98
N LEU A 267 -9.06 -33.02 12.48
CA LEU A 267 -8.55 -31.73 12.02
C LEU A 267 -7.16 -31.87 11.41
N ALA A 268 -6.77 -30.93 10.55
CA ALA A 268 -5.39 -30.81 10.13
C ALA A 268 -4.50 -30.35 11.31
N ASN A 269 -3.24 -30.80 11.32
CA ASN A 269 -2.27 -30.32 12.31
C ASN A 269 -2.03 -28.81 12.15
N SER A 270 -1.65 -28.15 13.23
CA SER A 270 -1.25 -26.75 13.17
C SER A 270 0.06 -26.55 12.40
N ALA A 271 0.39 -25.31 12.07
CA ALA A 271 1.78 -24.95 11.79
C ALA A 271 2.65 -25.18 13.03
N VAL A 272 3.95 -25.40 12.82
CA VAL A 272 4.93 -25.53 13.92
C VAL A 272 5.25 -24.13 14.44
N ALA A 273 4.99 -23.89 15.71
CA ALA A 273 5.45 -22.72 16.44
C ALA A 273 6.87 -22.96 16.95
N SER A 274 7.74 -21.95 16.95
CA SER A 274 9.08 -22.07 17.54
C SER A 274 9.45 -20.81 18.33
N ALA A 275 10.02 -20.97 19.51
CA ALA A 275 10.46 -19.90 20.39
C ALA A 275 11.86 -20.21 20.94
N THR A 276 12.81 -19.30 20.69
CA THR A 276 14.17 -19.37 21.24
C THR A 276 14.24 -18.53 22.52
N TYR A 277 14.78 -19.13 23.57
CA TYR A 277 15.03 -18.50 24.86
C TYR A 277 16.52 -18.41 25.09
N THR A 278 17.00 -17.24 25.49
CA THR A 278 18.37 -17.03 25.95
C THR A 278 18.33 -16.59 27.42
N ILE A 279 19.02 -17.31 28.31
CA ILE A 279 19.03 -17.13 29.76
C ILE A 279 20.43 -16.72 30.22
N GLY A 280 20.54 -15.59 30.91
CA GLY A 280 21.79 -15.07 31.44
C GLY A 280 21.74 -13.55 31.63
N THR A 281 22.82 -12.92 32.10
CA THR A 281 22.90 -11.46 32.23
C THR A 281 22.58 -10.80 30.89
N GLN A 282 21.46 -10.09 30.81
CA GLN A 282 21.15 -9.29 29.62
C GLN A 282 22.28 -8.28 29.44
N GLN A 283 23.12 -8.52 28.44
CA GLN A 283 23.81 -7.41 27.81
C GLN A 283 22.68 -6.60 27.15
N GLY A 284 22.31 -5.46 27.74
CA GLY A 284 21.36 -4.55 27.10
C GLY A 284 21.83 -4.21 25.70
N CYS A 285 20.96 -3.71 24.82
CA CYS A 285 21.33 -3.41 23.44
C CYS A 285 22.68 -2.68 23.35
N VAL A 286 23.70 -3.34 22.77
CA VAL A 286 25.02 -2.76 22.55
C VAL A 286 25.21 -2.60 21.05
N GLN A 287 25.01 -1.38 20.57
CA GLN A 287 25.23 -0.97 19.17
C GLN A 287 26.16 0.24 19.13
N SER A 288 26.50 0.71 17.93
CA SER A 288 27.30 1.93 17.76
C SER A 288 26.41 3.18 17.89
N ASP A 289 26.90 4.22 18.56
CA ASP A 289 26.31 5.57 18.46
C ASP A 289 26.57 6.23 17.09
N ASN A 290 27.45 5.63 16.29
CA ASN A 290 27.78 6.02 14.92
C ASN A 290 27.61 4.83 13.97
N PRO A 291 26.40 4.31 13.80
CA PRO A 291 26.19 3.17 12.94
C PRO A 291 26.32 3.58 11.48
N ASN A 292 26.74 2.64 10.63
CA ASN A 292 26.59 2.80 9.19
C ASN A 292 25.12 2.60 8.82
N PHE A 293 24.45 3.62 8.27
CA PHE A 293 23.05 3.58 7.84
C PHE A 293 22.82 2.97 6.45
N GLY A 294 23.86 2.37 5.86
CA GLY A 294 23.78 1.73 4.56
C GLY A 294 23.85 2.71 3.39
N PRO A 295 23.98 2.18 2.17
CA PRO A 295 24.27 2.96 0.98
C PRO A 295 23.10 3.82 0.50
N ASN A 296 21.89 3.62 1.00
CA ASN A 296 20.70 4.38 0.59
C ASN A 296 20.45 5.61 1.49
N THR A 297 21.34 5.86 2.44
CA THR A 297 21.28 7.03 3.32
C THR A 297 22.37 8.01 2.91
N ARG A 298 21.99 9.15 2.34
CA ARG A 298 22.88 10.27 2.01
C ARG A 298 23.04 11.13 3.26
N ILE A 299 24.28 11.39 3.65
CA ILE A 299 24.58 12.25 4.80
C ILE A 299 25.42 13.40 4.32
N PHE A 300 24.83 14.59 4.28
CA PHE A 300 25.47 15.81 3.81
C PHE A 300 26.01 16.60 5.01
N ASP A 301 27.25 17.08 4.89
CA ASP A 301 27.94 17.88 5.89
C ASP A 301 28.17 19.30 5.33
N PRO A 302 28.12 20.37 6.14
CA PRO A 302 28.35 21.74 5.66
C PRO A 302 29.73 21.96 5.02
N GLY A 303 30.72 21.09 5.29
CA GLY A 303 32.02 21.10 4.63
C GLY A 303 32.02 20.53 3.20
N MET A 304 30.94 19.88 2.76
CA MET A 304 30.81 19.41 1.38
C MET A 304 30.50 20.57 0.43
N SER A 305 31.00 20.52 -0.81
CA SER A 305 30.69 21.57 -1.78
C SER A 305 29.21 21.52 -2.19
N ALA A 306 28.58 22.70 -2.36
CA ALA A 306 27.18 22.80 -2.80
C ALA A 306 26.96 22.06 -4.12
N THR A 307 27.90 22.13 -5.06
CA THR A 307 27.85 21.40 -6.34
C THR A 307 27.82 19.88 -6.14
N SER A 308 28.62 19.34 -5.21
CA SER A 308 28.62 17.90 -4.92
C SER A 308 27.33 17.44 -4.25
N ILE A 309 26.80 18.24 -3.31
CA ILE A 309 25.51 17.98 -2.67
C ILE A 309 24.41 17.98 -3.75
N GLN A 310 24.32 19.06 -4.52
CA GLN A 310 23.29 19.21 -5.56
C GLN A 310 23.34 18.09 -6.59
N ALA A 311 24.52 17.72 -7.08
CA ALA A 311 24.65 16.62 -8.05
C ALA A 311 24.15 15.28 -7.49
N GLN A 312 24.33 15.02 -6.19
CA GLN A 312 23.79 13.82 -5.55
C GLN A 312 22.26 13.89 -5.41
N LEU A 313 21.72 15.04 -5.00
CA LEU A 313 20.27 15.26 -4.93
C LEU A 313 19.61 15.08 -6.30
N ASP A 314 20.18 15.69 -7.34
CA ASP A 314 19.71 15.56 -8.73
C ASP A 314 19.75 14.11 -9.20
N THR A 315 20.79 13.36 -8.82
CA THR A 315 20.91 11.94 -9.17
C THR A 315 19.81 11.11 -8.52
N ASP A 316 19.57 11.31 -7.22
CA ASP A 316 18.53 10.59 -6.49
C ASP A 316 17.13 11.00 -7.01
N PHE A 317 16.88 12.29 -7.24
CA PHE A 317 15.64 12.79 -7.83
C PHE A 317 15.37 12.22 -9.22
N ASN A 318 16.36 12.23 -10.13
CA ASN A 318 16.20 11.68 -11.48
C ASN A 318 15.85 10.19 -11.47
N ASN A 319 16.30 9.46 -10.46
CA ASN A 319 15.89 8.07 -10.25
C ASN A 319 14.47 7.98 -9.67
N GLN A 320 14.05 8.90 -8.82
CA GLN A 320 12.80 8.81 -8.06
C GLN A 320 11.63 9.63 -8.64
N LYS A 321 11.80 10.42 -9.69
CA LYS A 321 10.79 11.41 -10.09
C LYS A 321 9.63 10.89 -10.93
N ASP A 322 9.88 9.95 -11.84
CA ASP A 322 8.90 9.61 -12.88
C ASP A 322 7.76 8.71 -12.35
N THR A 323 6.52 9.13 -12.54
CA THR A 323 5.34 8.43 -12.01
C THR A 323 5.18 7.02 -12.60
N ILE A 324 5.51 6.80 -13.87
CA ILE A 324 5.35 5.48 -14.50
C ILE A 324 6.38 4.47 -13.98
N THR A 325 7.63 4.91 -13.77
CA THR A 325 8.76 4.01 -13.49
C THR A 325 9.23 4.03 -12.05
N ALA A 326 8.93 5.07 -11.27
CA ALA A 326 9.39 5.22 -9.89
C ALA A 326 8.30 4.99 -8.84
N GLN A 327 7.03 5.24 -9.16
CA GLN A 327 5.93 5.13 -8.19
C GLN A 327 5.87 3.75 -7.54
N MET A 328 5.99 2.65 -8.30
CA MET A 328 5.98 1.29 -7.73
C MET A 328 7.38 0.65 -7.64
N ALA A 329 8.44 1.44 -7.81
CA ALA A 329 9.80 0.93 -7.78
C ALA A 329 10.25 0.51 -6.37
N PRO A 330 11.20 -0.43 -6.26
CA PRO A 330 11.73 -0.87 -4.97
C PRO A 330 12.75 0.09 -4.35
N ARG A 331 13.14 1.14 -5.10
CA ARG A 331 14.17 2.10 -4.69
C ARG A 331 13.70 2.94 -3.51
N ARG A 332 14.60 3.19 -2.56
CA ARG A 332 14.38 3.92 -1.30
C ARG A 332 15.60 4.77 -1.01
N VAL A 333 15.42 6.02 -0.60
CA VAL A 333 16.54 6.91 -0.27
C VAL A 333 16.19 7.87 0.87
N ALA A 334 17.18 8.20 1.69
CA ALA A 334 17.06 9.24 2.70
C ALA A 334 18.16 10.29 2.53
N HIS A 335 17.80 11.56 2.55
CA HIS A 335 18.69 12.70 2.57
C HIS A 335 18.76 13.25 4.00
N LEU A 336 19.93 13.18 4.62
CA LEU A 336 20.18 13.65 5.98
C LEU A 336 21.17 14.81 5.95
N PHE A 337 20.75 15.98 6.42
CA PHE A 337 21.60 17.17 6.49
C PHE A 337 22.08 17.37 7.92
N LYS A 338 23.39 17.37 8.14
CA LYS A 338 23.97 17.68 9.44
C LYS A 338 23.71 19.13 9.85
N PRO A 339 23.78 19.47 11.16
CA PRO A 339 23.68 20.86 11.61
C PRO A 339 24.64 21.79 10.87
N GLY A 340 24.13 22.93 10.39
CA GLY A 340 24.88 23.93 9.63
C GLY A 340 24.03 24.66 8.60
N THR A 341 24.68 25.41 7.72
CA THR A 341 24.02 26.19 6.66
C THR A 341 24.46 25.71 5.29
N TYR A 342 23.51 25.50 4.41
CA TYR A 342 23.68 25.02 3.04
C TYR A 342 23.17 26.08 2.08
N ASN A 343 24.00 26.54 1.14
CA ASN A 343 23.67 27.63 0.22
C ASN A 343 23.51 27.10 -1.21
N GLY A 344 22.46 27.54 -1.90
CA GLY A 344 22.19 27.17 -3.29
C GLY A 344 21.80 25.71 -3.45
N ILE A 345 21.12 25.14 -2.46
CA ILE A 345 20.65 23.75 -2.47
C ILE A 345 19.16 23.72 -2.83
N HIS A 346 18.80 22.98 -3.87
CA HIS A 346 17.43 22.77 -4.29
C HIS A 346 17.15 21.26 -4.32
N ASP A 347 16.52 20.74 -3.27
CA ASP A 347 16.19 19.32 -3.18
C ASP A 347 14.79 19.07 -3.76
N ASP A 348 14.73 18.66 -5.02
CA ASP A 348 13.50 18.16 -5.63
C ASP A 348 13.23 16.72 -5.14
N VAL A 349 12.12 16.53 -4.43
CA VAL A 349 11.86 15.29 -3.68
C VAL A 349 10.96 14.36 -4.49
N GLY A 350 11.54 13.25 -4.97
CA GLY A 350 10.83 12.20 -5.70
C GLY A 350 10.12 11.17 -4.81
N TYR A 351 9.60 10.11 -5.42
CA TYR A 351 8.98 8.98 -4.71
C TYR A 351 9.97 8.30 -3.76
N TYR A 352 9.47 7.83 -2.63
CA TYR A 352 10.22 7.12 -1.59
C TYR A 352 11.51 7.81 -1.10
N THR A 353 11.49 9.14 -1.10
CA THR A 353 12.58 9.97 -0.57
C THR A 353 12.14 10.63 0.73
N SER A 354 12.93 10.47 1.79
CA SER A 354 12.78 11.27 3.00
C SER A 354 13.91 12.28 3.12
N VAL A 355 13.60 13.53 3.41
CA VAL A 355 14.56 14.60 3.63
C VAL A 355 14.50 15.04 5.09
N SER A 356 15.63 15.06 5.80
CA SER A 356 15.64 15.41 7.22
C SER A 356 16.88 16.18 7.65
N GLY A 357 16.68 17.19 8.50
CA GLY A 357 17.77 17.82 9.23
C GLY A 357 18.11 17.04 10.50
N LEU A 358 19.41 16.86 10.77
CA LEU A 358 19.94 16.20 11.96
C LEU A 358 20.19 17.18 13.12
N GLY A 359 19.48 18.30 13.10
CA GLY A 359 19.45 19.29 14.18
C GLY A 359 18.66 18.83 15.40
N ARG A 360 18.93 19.42 16.56
CA ARG A 360 18.04 19.24 17.71
C ARG A 360 16.72 19.99 17.46
N ASN A 361 16.79 21.13 16.79
CA ASN A 361 15.68 21.96 16.36
C ASN A 361 15.81 22.29 14.86
N PRO A 362 14.72 22.71 14.20
CA PRO A 362 14.75 22.98 12.76
C PRO A 362 15.78 24.04 12.36
N GLY A 363 15.95 25.07 13.19
CA GLY A 363 16.93 26.14 12.94
C GLY A 363 18.40 25.72 12.94
N ASP A 364 18.73 24.53 13.46
CA ASP A 364 20.11 24.04 13.47
C ASP A 364 20.59 23.58 12.08
N VAL A 365 19.64 23.32 11.17
CA VAL A 365 19.91 22.99 9.75
C VAL A 365 19.20 24.02 8.89
N LEU A 366 19.97 24.90 8.25
CA LEU A 366 19.44 25.94 7.39
C LEU A 366 19.74 25.65 5.92
N ILE A 367 18.68 25.51 5.12
CA ILE A 367 18.74 25.45 3.66
C ILE A 367 18.42 26.85 3.09
N ASN A 368 19.42 27.52 2.53
CA ASN A 368 19.24 28.71 1.69
C ASN A 368 19.03 28.22 0.25
N GLY A 369 17.77 28.03 -0.12
CA GLY A 369 17.39 27.12 -1.18
C GLY A 369 15.97 26.60 -1.00
N ASP A 370 15.63 25.47 -1.61
CA ASP A 370 14.25 24.95 -1.64
C ASP A 370 14.21 23.45 -1.36
N ILE A 371 13.14 22.99 -0.71
CA ILE A 371 12.79 21.57 -0.57
C ILE A 371 11.45 21.37 -1.28
N THR A 372 11.49 20.86 -2.50
CA THR A 372 10.41 21.04 -3.46
C THR A 372 9.74 19.73 -3.84
N VAL A 373 8.41 19.76 -3.91
CA VAL A 373 7.64 18.79 -4.70
C VAL A 373 6.76 19.56 -5.66
N ASP A 374 6.75 19.14 -6.93
CA ASP A 374 5.88 19.65 -7.99
C ASP A 374 5.38 18.48 -8.87
N ALA A 375 4.54 18.78 -9.85
CA ALA A 375 4.24 17.87 -10.96
C ALA A 375 5.36 17.97 -12.01
N PHE A 376 6.54 17.47 -11.66
CA PHE A 376 7.79 17.71 -12.38
C PHE A 376 7.86 17.09 -13.78
N ASN A 377 7.07 16.05 -14.05
CA ASN A 377 7.21 15.23 -15.25
C ASN A 377 6.00 15.34 -16.17
N GLU A 378 6.22 15.05 -17.45
CA GLU A 378 5.13 14.92 -18.42
C GLU A 378 4.13 13.82 -18.01
N SER A 379 4.62 12.73 -17.40
CA SER A 379 3.80 11.65 -16.85
C SER A 379 2.85 12.10 -15.74
N ASP A 380 3.17 13.18 -15.04
CA ASP A 380 2.30 13.79 -14.03
C ASP A 380 1.17 14.61 -14.66
N LYS A 381 1.27 14.95 -15.96
CA LYS A 381 0.29 15.75 -16.71
C LYS A 381 -0.10 17.06 -16.00
N GLY A 382 0.86 17.63 -15.27
CA GLY A 382 0.63 18.83 -14.46
C GLY A 382 -0.32 18.62 -13.27
N VAL A 383 -0.62 17.40 -12.83
CA VAL A 383 -1.39 17.13 -11.61
C VAL A 383 -0.50 16.47 -10.55
N ALA A 384 -0.85 16.67 -9.28
CA ALA A 384 -0.12 16.12 -8.13
C ALA A 384 -0.91 15.02 -7.40
N LEU A 385 -1.90 14.39 -8.06
CA LEU A 385 -2.77 13.36 -7.47
C LEU A 385 -2.02 12.08 -7.08
N GLN A 386 -0.82 11.85 -7.64
CA GLN A 386 -0.01 10.68 -7.38
C GLN A 386 1.31 10.98 -6.66
N ASN A 387 1.53 12.23 -6.22
CA ASN A 387 2.76 12.64 -5.53
C ASN A 387 2.84 12.11 -4.09
N PHE A 388 2.93 10.78 -3.97
CA PHE A 388 2.92 10.02 -2.73
C PHE A 388 4.33 9.83 -2.17
N TRP A 389 4.36 9.23 -0.98
CA TRP A 389 5.51 8.57 -0.36
C TRP A 389 6.79 9.42 -0.38
N ARG A 390 6.73 10.66 0.13
CA ARG A 390 7.91 11.51 0.34
C ARG A 390 7.79 12.36 1.59
N SER A 391 8.88 12.74 2.24
CA SER A 391 8.79 13.51 3.49
C SER A 391 9.85 14.59 3.61
N ALA A 392 9.52 15.64 4.36
CA ALA A 392 10.47 16.68 4.79
C ALA A 392 10.33 16.91 6.30
N GLU A 393 11.46 16.89 7.01
CA GLU A 393 11.48 16.92 8.48
C GLU A 393 12.63 17.75 9.10
N ASN A 394 12.33 18.54 10.13
CA ASN A 394 13.31 19.09 11.08
C ASN A 394 14.42 19.96 10.47
N MET A 395 14.06 20.92 9.63
CA MET A 395 15.00 21.92 9.09
C MET A 395 14.34 23.27 8.83
N ALA A 396 15.15 24.32 8.75
CA ALA A 396 14.75 25.63 8.29
C ALA A 396 15.04 25.80 6.80
N VAL A 397 14.12 26.46 6.09
CA VAL A 397 14.26 26.75 4.66
C VAL A 397 14.06 28.25 4.46
N ASN A 398 15.03 28.90 3.81
CA ASN A 398 14.93 30.24 3.24
C ASN A 398 14.68 30.07 1.73
N PRO A 399 13.41 30.04 1.28
CA PRO A 399 13.08 29.69 -0.09
C PRO A 399 13.65 30.69 -1.08
N SER A 400 14.22 30.23 -2.18
CA SER A 400 14.98 31.07 -3.12
C SER A 400 14.10 32.14 -3.77
N SER A 401 12.83 31.82 -3.98
CA SER A 401 11.81 32.73 -4.55
C SER A 401 10.96 33.44 -3.47
N GLY A 402 11.27 33.22 -2.20
CA GLY A 402 10.40 33.57 -1.07
C GLY A 402 9.20 32.60 -0.88
N THR A 403 9.02 31.60 -1.73
CA THR A 403 7.99 30.56 -1.61
C THR A 403 8.58 29.17 -1.79
N ASN A 404 8.40 28.29 -0.80
CA ASN A 404 8.69 26.86 -0.92
C ASN A 404 7.45 26.14 -1.50
N ARG A 405 7.62 25.11 -2.35
CA ARG A 405 6.49 24.34 -2.88
C ARG A 405 6.51 22.90 -2.39
N TRP A 406 5.38 22.43 -1.86
CA TRP A 406 5.16 21.05 -1.41
C TRP A 406 3.87 20.51 -2.03
N ALA A 407 3.86 20.37 -3.36
CA ALA A 407 2.70 19.93 -4.12
C ALA A 407 2.54 18.40 -4.08
N VAL A 408 1.97 17.91 -2.98
CA VAL A 408 1.88 16.48 -2.68
C VAL A 408 0.44 15.96 -2.67
N ALA A 409 0.32 14.63 -2.67
CA ALA A 409 -0.90 13.92 -2.30
C ALA A 409 -0.74 13.24 -0.91
N GLN A 410 -1.35 12.07 -0.70
CA GLN A 410 -1.32 11.33 0.56
C GLN A 410 0.09 10.78 0.91
N ALA A 411 0.28 10.41 2.18
CA ALA A 411 1.52 9.87 2.76
C ALA A 411 2.78 10.71 2.50
N ALA A 412 2.61 12.04 2.50
CA ALA A 412 3.68 12.98 2.24
C ALA A 412 3.87 14.03 3.36
N PRO A 413 4.33 13.61 4.55
CA PRO A 413 4.35 14.48 5.73
C PRO A 413 5.35 15.63 5.60
N PHE A 414 4.92 16.81 6.05
CA PHE A 414 5.77 18.00 6.23
C PHE A 414 5.82 18.34 7.71
N ARG A 415 6.91 17.98 8.40
CA ARG A 415 6.98 17.99 9.88
C ARG A 415 8.14 18.83 10.40
N ARG A 416 7.96 19.55 11.50
CA ARG A 416 9.06 20.27 12.16
C ARG A 416 9.84 21.18 11.19
N MET A 417 9.16 21.83 10.25
CA MET A 417 9.81 22.71 9.28
C MET A 417 9.75 24.16 9.76
N ASP A 418 10.79 24.95 9.52
CA ASP A 418 10.77 26.43 9.67
C ASP A 418 10.87 27.07 8.28
N VAL A 419 9.73 27.28 7.63
CA VAL A 419 9.66 27.94 6.32
C VAL A 419 9.68 29.45 6.52
N ARG A 420 10.81 30.06 6.19
CA ARG A 420 11.06 31.50 6.30
C ARG A 420 10.61 32.23 5.04
N GLY A 421 9.36 31.98 4.66
CA GLY A 421 8.68 32.54 3.50
C GLY A 421 7.26 31.97 3.39
N ASN A 422 6.74 31.92 2.17
CA ASN A 422 5.46 31.31 1.85
C ASN A 422 5.59 29.80 1.61
N LEU A 423 4.46 29.09 1.68
CA LEU A 423 4.35 27.67 1.34
C LEU A 423 3.21 27.45 0.34
N ALA A 424 3.53 26.98 -0.86
CA ALA A 424 2.55 26.56 -1.86
C ALA A 424 2.33 25.05 -1.77
N LEU A 425 1.09 24.63 -1.56
CA LEU A 425 0.72 23.21 -1.44
C LEU A 425 0.23 22.61 -2.76
N TYR A 426 0.25 23.37 -3.85
CA TYR A 426 -0.30 22.99 -5.15
C TYR A 426 0.81 23.01 -6.22
N PRO A 427 0.67 22.23 -7.30
CA PRO A 427 1.67 22.21 -8.37
C PRO A 427 1.69 23.55 -9.11
N ALA A 428 2.83 23.92 -9.71
CA ALA A 428 2.98 25.19 -10.43
C ALA A 428 1.95 25.37 -11.57
N SER A 429 1.46 24.25 -12.11
CA SER A 429 0.41 24.15 -13.13
C SER A 429 -1.00 24.48 -12.63
N TYR A 430 -1.21 24.59 -11.32
CA TYR A 430 -2.54 24.67 -10.69
C TYR A 430 -3.42 23.43 -10.90
N GLY A 431 -2.85 22.31 -11.36
CA GLY A 431 -3.58 21.06 -11.54
C GLY A 431 -4.02 20.42 -10.23
N PHE A 432 -4.84 19.37 -10.32
CA PHE A 432 -5.43 18.70 -9.17
C PHE A 432 -4.39 18.15 -8.20
N ALA A 433 -4.68 18.26 -6.90
CA ALA A 433 -3.85 17.72 -5.83
C ALA A 433 -4.73 17.20 -4.69
N SER A 434 -4.31 16.11 -4.04
CA SER A 434 -5.10 15.40 -3.00
C SER A 434 -4.27 15.14 -1.76
N GLY A 435 -3.59 16.17 -1.28
CA GLY A 435 -2.89 16.17 -0.01
C GLY A 435 -3.85 16.23 1.17
N GLY A 436 -3.38 16.41 2.38
CA GLY A 436 -1.98 16.38 2.79
C GLY A 436 -1.88 16.68 4.27
N TYR A 437 -0.66 16.65 4.79
CA TYR A 437 -0.43 16.65 6.23
C TYR A 437 0.74 17.57 6.59
N THR A 438 0.50 18.48 7.55
CA THR A 438 1.53 19.32 8.17
C THR A 438 1.43 19.24 9.68
N ALA A 439 2.57 19.09 10.36
CA ALA A 439 2.61 19.14 11.82
C ALA A 439 3.87 19.80 12.37
N ASP A 440 3.74 20.37 13.56
CA ASP A 440 4.85 20.96 14.32
C ASP A 440 5.69 21.97 13.53
N THR A 441 5.07 22.67 12.58
CA THR A 441 5.75 23.44 11.54
C THR A 441 5.44 24.93 11.68
N ARG A 442 6.41 25.77 11.35
CA ARG A 442 6.21 27.20 11.19
C ARG A 442 6.32 27.58 9.71
N VAL A 443 5.33 28.33 9.23
CA VAL A 443 5.41 29.07 7.97
C VAL A 443 5.24 30.54 8.29
N SER A 444 6.30 31.33 8.12
CA SER A 444 6.28 32.75 8.49
C SER A 444 5.43 33.62 7.56
N GLY A 445 5.27 33.21 6.30
CA GLY A 445 4.45 33.88 5.30
C GLY A 445 3.05 33.26 5.15
N GLN A 446 2.52 33.31 3.92
CA GLN A 446 1.24 32.71 3.56
C GLN A 446 1.43 31.24 3.14
N THR A 447 0.58 30.36 3.67
CA THR A 447 0.36 29.03 3.12
C THR A 447 -0.84 29.05 2.19
N ALA A 448 -0.69 28.50 0.97
CA ALA A 448 -1.73 28.51 -0.04
C ALA A 448 -2.05 27.10 -0.55
N SER A 449 -3.32 26.71 -0.49
CA SER A 449 -3.80 25.37 -0.89
C SER A 449 -4.26 25.31 -2.34
N VAL A 450 -4.89 26.38 -2.84
CA VAL A 450 -5.40 26.55 -4.20
C VAL A 450 -6.17 25.33 -4.73
N SER A 451 -5.54 24.44 -5.52
CA SER A 451 -6.18 23.26 -6.12
C SER A 451 -6.19 22.01 -5.23
N GLN A 452 -5.59 22.08 -4.03
CA GLN A 452 -5.65 21.01 -3.05
C GLN A 452 -7.09 20.76 -2.61
N GLN A 453 -7.54 19.51 -2.80
CA GLN A 453 -8.89 19.07 -2.45
C GLN A 453 -9.15 19.21 -0.94
N GLN A 454 -8.20 18.72 -0.13
CA GLN A 454 -8.27 18.77 1.32
C GLN A 454 -6.87 18.94 1.92
N TRP A 455 -6.80 19.27 3.20
CA TRP A 455 -5.54 19.35 3.93
C TRP A 455 -5.76 19.27 5.44
N TYR A 456 -4.82 18.65 6.16
CA TYR A 456 -4.77 18.69 7.61
C TYR A 456 -3.51 19.38 8.12
N THR A 457 -3.66 20.29 9.07
CA THR A 457 -2.54 20.90 9.79
C THR A 457 -2.78 20.89 11.29
N ARG A 458 -1.81 20.37 12.04
CA ARG A 458 -1.85 20.43 13.50
C ARG A 458 -0.62 21.06 14.14
N ASP A 459 -0.81 21.62 15.34
CA ASP A 459 0.25 22.10 16.23
C ASP A 459 1.31 22.94 15.50
N SER A 460 0.87 23.85 14.63
CA SER A 460 1.74 24.58 13.71
C SER A 460 1.52 26.09 13.84
N ASN A 461 2.40 26.90 13.27
CA ASN A 461 2.27 28.36 13.28
C ASN A 461 2.30 28.88 11.84
N TYR A 462 1.20 29.48 11.39
CA TYR A 462 1.12 30.11 10.07
C TYR A 462 1.07 31.63 10.19
N GLY A 463 1.71 32.34 9.26
CA GLY A 463 1.51 33.77 9.10
C GLY A 463 0.09 34.07 8.60
N SER A 464 -0.34 33.36 7.56
CA SER A 464 -1.74 33.33 7.10
C SER A 464 -2.02 32.09 6.26
N TRP A 465 -3.29 31.82 6.00
CA TRP A 465 -3.75 30.76 5.11
C TRP A 465 -4.60 31.33 3.98
N ASN A 466 -4.48 30.76 2.78
CA ASN A 466 -5.30 31.11 1.62
C ASN A 466 -5.76 29.86 0.85
N GLY A 467 -7.02 29.86 0.41
CA GLY A 467 -7.63 28.79 -0.38
C GLY A 467 -8.36 27.71 0.43
N GLY A 468 -9.09 26.86 -0.28
CA GLY A 468 -9.85 25.74 0.26
C GLY A 468 -10.83 25.21 -0.77
N VAL A 469 -10.75 23.91 -1.09
CA VAL A 469 -11.60 23.28 -2.10
C VAL A 469 -12.74 22.50 -1.44
N TRP A 470 -12.45 21.45 -0.67
CA TRP A 470 -13.49 20.64 -0.01
C TRP A 470 -13.34 20.52 1.51
N ASN A 471 -12.12 20.33 2.04
CA ASN A 471 -11.96 20.08 3.49
C ASN A 471 -10.59 20.55 4.02
N MET A 472 -10.52 21.78 4.56
CA MET A 472 -9.30 22.32 5.17
C MET A 472 -9.42 22.30 6.69
N VAL A 473 -8.70 21.40 7.35
CA VAL A 473 -8.84 21.13 8.79
C VAL A 473 -7.59 21.53 9.56
N PHE A 474 -7.79 22.23 10.66
CA PHE A 474 -6.75 22.74 11.55
C PHE A 474 -7.04 22.32 12.99
N SER A 475 -6.00 21.97 13.74
CA SER A 475 -6.09 21.87 15.21
C SER A 475 -4.82 22.39 15.88
N GLY A 476 -4.95 23.30 16.83
CA GLY A 476 -3.79 23.88 17.51
C GLY A 476 -2.88 24.69 16.57
N THR A 477 -3.45 25.39 15.59
CA THR A 477 -2.68 26.11 14.57
C THR A 477 -2.93 27.63 14.63
N PRO A 478 -2.19 28.40 15.44
CA PRO A 478 -2.21 29.85 15.36
C PRO A 478 -1.95 30.34 13.93
N GLY A 479 -2.80 31.27 13.46
CA GLY A 479 -2.78 31.80 12.09
C GLY A 479 -3.62 31.02 11.08
N ALA A 480 -4.23 29.88 11.49
CA ALA A 480 -5.27 29.22 10.71
C ALA A 480 -6.55 30.09 10.62
N PRO A 481 -7.34 29.95 9.54
CA PRO A 481 -8.60 30.67 9.39
C PRO A 481 -9.63 30.17 10.42
N ALA A 482 -10.63 31.00 10.73
CA ALA A 482 -11.74 30.57 11.59
C ALA A 482 -12.57 29.45 10.92
N THR A 483 -13.30 28.67 11.72
CA THR A 483 -14.25 27.68 11.19
C THR A 483 -15.35 28.37 10.40
N THR A 484 -15.46 28.06 9.10
CA THR A 484 -16.45 28.63 8.17
C THR A 484 -17.17 27.56 7.33
N PHE A 485 -16.90 26.28 7.60
CA PHE A 485 -17.54 25.17 6.89
C PHE A 485 -19.08 25.34 6.87
N PRO A 486 -19.75 25.17 5.71
CA PRO A 486 -19.23 24.57 4.48
C PRO A 486 -18.50 25.52 3.52
N ASN A 487 -18.63 26.84 3.66
CA ASN A 487 -18.08 27.77 2.67
C ASN A 487 -17.55 29.08 3.29
N PRO A 488 -16.23 29.36 3.22
CA PRO A 488 -15.16 28.46 2.76
C PRO A 488 -15.08 27.18 3.61
N PRO A 489 -14.56 26.05 3.08
CA PRO A 489 -14.63 24.74 3.72
C PRO A 489 -13.55 24.56 4.80
N SER A 490 -13.53 25.43 5.81
CA SER A 490 -12.56 25.37 6.91
C SER A 490 -13.16 24.87 8.21
N THR A 491 -12.46 23.93 8.84
CA THR A 491 -12.69 23.43 10.20
C THR A 491 -11.47 23.76 11.06
N ASN A 492 -11.63 24.53 12.13
CA ASN A 492 -10.53 24.91 13.00
C ASN A 492 -10.85 24.63 14.47
N LEU A 493 -10.00 23.81 15.10
CA LEU A 493 -10.00 23.57 16.53
C LEU A 493 -8.86 24.37 17.17
N ALA A 494 -9.16 25.11 18.24
CA ALA A 494 -8.16 25.94 18.92
C ALA A 494 -6.95 25.15 19.43
N THR A 495 -7.13 23.87 19.75
CA THR A 495 -6.07 22.97 20.23
C THR A 495 -6.21 21.57 19.65
N THR A 496 -5.10 20.85 19.55
CA THR A 496 -5.10 19.39 19.39
C THR A 496 -5.26 18.76 20.77
N PRO A 497 -6.29 17.94 21.06
CA PRO A 497 -6.58 17.50 22.42
C PRO A 497 -5.42 16.77 23.09
N ILE A 498 -4.78 15.86 22.35
CA ILE A 498 -3.56 15.17 22.74
C ILE A 498 -2.71 15.04 21.49
N SER A 499 -1.44 15.37 21.57
CA SER A 499 -0.48 15.10 20.49
C SER A 499 0.87 14.73 21.05
N ARG A 500 1.64 13.97 20.29
CA ARG A 500 3.04 13.67 20.58
C ARG A 500 3.78 13.79 19.27
N ASP A 501 4.76 14.67 19.19
CA ASP A 501 5.48 14.83 17.93
C ASP A 501 6.40 13.63 17.66
N VAL A 502 6.82 13.47 16.40
CA VAL A 502 7.52 12.28 15.91
C VAL A 502 8.87 12.07 16.60
N PRO A 503 9.29 10.81 16.85
CA PRO A 503 10.71 10.51 17.08
C PRO A 503 11.56 10.91 15.87
N TYR A 504 12.70 11.55 16.09
CA TYR A 504 13.60 11.95 15.00
C TYR A 504 15.08 11.74 15.33
N LEU A 505 15.85 11.42 14.29
CA LEU A 505 17.31 11.28 14.37
C LEU A 505 17.95 12.66 14.40
N TYR A 506 18.91 12.87 15.28
CA TYR A 506 19.72 14.09 15.32
C TYR A 506 21.15 13.80 15.78
N LEU A 507 22.04 14.78 15.59
CA LEU A 507 23.42 14.74 16.08
C LEU A 507 23.57 15.49 17.41
N ASP A 508 24.12 14.81 18.40
CA ASP A 508 24.62 15.38 19.64
C ASP A 508 26.16 15.34 19.61
N GLY A 509 26.76 16.46 19.23
CA GLY A 509 28.16 16.49 18.80
C GLY A 509 28.38 15.55 17.60
N ASN A 510 29.21 14.52 17.78
CA ASN A 510 29.51 13.51 16.77
C ASN A 510 28.77 12.19 16.99
N GLN A 511 27.75 12.14 17.85
CA GLN A 511 27.00 10.92 18.13
C GLN A 511 25.56 11.06 17.62
N TYR A 512 25.06 10.02 16.95
CA TYR A 512 23.65 9.99 16.58
C TYR A 512 22.78 9.64 17.80
N ARG A 513 21.67 10.34 17.92
CA ARG A 513 20.65 10.17 18.94
C ARG A 513 19.27 10.18 18.30
N VAL A 514 18.32 9.50 18.92
CA VAL A 514 16.89 9.64 18.58
C VAL A 514 16.23 10.45 19.67
N PHE A 515 15.71 11.62 19.31
CA PHE A 515 14.92 12.41 20.23
C PHE A 515 13.47 11.93 20.27
N LEU A 516 12.90 11.92 21.47
CA LEU A 516 11.54 11.50 21.76
C LEU A 516 10.77 12.68 22.37
N PRO A 517 10.02 13.45 21.55
CA PRO A 517 9.17 14.52 22.06
C PRO A 517 8.20 14.03 23.13
N SER A 518 7.94 14.86 24.15
CA SER A 518 6.95 14.60 25.19
C SER A 518 5.53 14.65 24.63
N LEU A 519 4.62 13.92 25.30
CA LEU A 519 3.19 14.06 25.09
C LEU A 519 2.77 15.50 25.46
N ARG A 520 1.90 16.10 24.65
CA ARG A 520 1.28 17.41 24.87
C ARG A 520 -0.22 17.22 24.96
N THR A 521 -0.85 17.93 25.89
CA THR A 521 -2.31 18.02 25.99
C THR A 521 -2.74 19.43 25.60
N ASN A 522 -3.87 19.54 24.91
CA ASN A 522 -4.37 20.80 24.35
C ASN A 522 -3.27 21.57 23.60
N ALA A 523 -2.55 20.85 22.74
CA ALA A 523 -1.41 21.40 22.02
C ALA A 523 -1.85 22.51 21.06
N SER A 524 -1.02 23.55 20.96
CA SER A 524 -1.18 24.67 20.04
C SER A 524 0.20 25.22 19.72
N GLY A 525 0.44 25.50 18.43
CA GLY A 525 1.74 25.92 17.91
C GLY A 525 2.81 24.84 17.94
N ALA A 526 3.86 25.08 17.15
CA ALA A 526 5.00 24.19 17.03
C ALA A 526 5.75 24.07 18.35
N SER A 527 6.17 22.85 18.68
CA SER A 527 6.75 22.48 19.97
C SER A 527 8.10 23.13 20.26
N TRP A 528 8.79 23.62 19.23
CA TRP A 528 10.11 24.24 19.29
C TRP A 528 10.07 25.77 19.18
N ILE A 529 8.89 26.39 19.05
CA ILE A 529 8.79 27.82 18.77
C ILE A 529 9.22 28.72 19.94
N ASN A 530 9.05 28.24 21.16
CA ASN A 530 9.34 28.98 22.40
C ASN A 530 10.55 28.38 23.16
N GLY A 531 11.47 27.72 22.45
CA GLY A 531 12.63 27.03 23.02
C GLY A 531 12.75 25.59 22.54
N GLY A 532 13.67 24.82 23.12
CA GLY A 532 13.86 23.43 22.73
C GLY A 532 12.63 22.57 23.00
N THR A 533 12.29 21.67 22.07
CA THR A 533 11.16 20.75 22.24
C THR A 533 11.34 19.89 23.50
N PRO A 534 10.35 19.86 24.42
CA PRO A 534 10.38 18.99 25.59
C PRO A 534 10.39 17.51 25.21
N GLY A 535 11.18 16.71 25.92
CA GLY A 535 11.30 15.27 25.66
C GLY A 535 12.65 14.71 26.10
N THR A 536 12.97 13.50 25.66
CA THR A 536 14.17 12.76 26.06
C THR A 536 14.94 12.25 24.85
N SER A 537 16.25 12.03 24.98
CA SER A 537 17.09 11.47 23.90
C SER A 537 17.53 10.04 24.22
N LEU A 538 17.41 9.15 23.25
CA LEU A 538 18.00 7.82 23.30
C LEU A 538 19.28 7.78 22.44
N PRO A 539 20.37 7.15 22.92
CA PRO A 539 21.56 6.90 22.10
C PRO A 539 21.29 5.91 20.98
N MET A 540 21.91 6.09 19.81
CA MET A 540 21.83 5.10 18.72
C MET A 540 22.44 3.75 19.11
N SER A 541 23.33 3.70 20.11
CA SER A 541 23.81 2.44 20.70
C SER A 541 22.70 1.57 21.30
N GLN A 542 21.49 2.10 21.53
CA GLN A 542 20.31 1.34 21.95
C GLN A 542 19.40 0.90 20.79
N PHE A 543 19.77 1.16 19.54
CA PHE A 543 18.99 0.81 18.36
C PHE A 543 19.71 -0.23 17.52
N TYR A 544 19.03 -1.33 17.26
CA TYR A 544 19.43 -2.23 16.19
C TYR A 544 19.10 -1.60 14.84
N VAL A 545 20.13 -1.36 14.02
CA VAL A 545 20.00 -0.74 12.70
C VAL A 545 19.68 -1.83 11.68
N VAL A 546 18.40 -1.93 11.32
CA VAL A 546 17.85 -2.94 10.42
C VAL A 546 18.20 -2.61 8.97
N LYS A 547 18.84 -3.54 8.27
CA LYS A 547 19.33 -3.39 6.88
C LYS A 547 18.79 -4.48 5.97
N SER A 548 18.93 -4.26 4.66
CA SER A 548 18.59 -5.28 3.67
C SER A 548 19.30 -6.60 3.99
N GLY A 549 18.53 -7.69 3.99
CA GLY A 549 19.00 -9.03 4.38
C GLY A 549 18.66 -9.44 5.80
N ASP A 550 18.31 -8.51 6.70
CA ASP A 550 17.88 -8.86 8.05
C ASP A 550 16.55 -9.62 8.02
N THR A 551 16.51 -10.72 8.78
CA THR A 551 15.30 -11.55 8.92
C THR A 551 14.46 -11.09 10.11
N ALA A 552 13.17 -11.41 10.10
CA ALA A 552 12.33 -11.18 11.27
C ALA A 552 12.81 -11.92 12.53
N ALA A 553 13.52 -13.05 12.40
CA ALA A 553 14.17 -13.71 13.54
C ALA A 553 15.24 -12.82 14.16
N THR A 554 16.10 -12.22 13.32
CA THR A 554 17.16 -11.31 13.76
C THR A 554 16.59 -10.07 14.43
N ILE A 555 15.54 -9.48 13.84
CA ILE A 555 14.85 -8.31 14.38
C ILE A 555 14.22 -8.63 15.75
N ASN A 556 13.52 -9.77 15.87
CA ASN A 556 12.93 -10.21 17.13
C ASN A 556 13.99 -10.54 18.19
N ALA A 557 15.14 -11.11 17.80
CA ALA A 557 16.24 -11.35 18.71
C ALA A 557 16.81 -10.03 19.28
N ALA A 558 16.97 -9.00 18.44
CA ALA A 558 17.42 -7.68 18.88
C ALA A 558 16.40 -7.03 19.85
N LEU A 559 15.10 -7.11 19.53
CA LEU A 559 14.04 -6.67 20.44
C LEU A 559 14.10 -7.40 21.80
N GLY A 560 14.32 -8.71 21.77
CA GLY A 560 14.51 -9.54 22.95
C GLY A 560 15.73 -9.16 23.79
N GLN A 561 16.78 -8.62 23.17
CA GLN A 561 17.98 -8.08 23.84
C GLN A 561 17.80 -6.65 24.38
N GLY A 562 16.61 -6.08 24.27
CA GLY A 562 16.34 -4.72 24.75
C GLY A 562 16.57 -3.62 23.71
N CYS A 563 16.86 -3.96 22.45
CA CYS A 563 17.04 -2.94 21.41
C CYS A 563 15.72 -2.26 21.02
N ASN A 564 15.82 -0.99 20.66
CA ASN A 564 14.88 -0.31 19.77
C ASN A 564 15.25 -0.66 18.31
N LEU A 565 14.41 -0.27 17.35
CA LEU A 565 14.64 -0.57 15.94
C LEU A 565 14.80 0.71 15.13
N PHE A 566 15.83 0.76 14.30
CA PHE A 566 16.04 1.80 13.30
C PHE A 566 16.10 1.17 11.91
N PHE A 567 15.06 1.35 11.09
CA PHE A 567 15.01 0.83 9.73
C PHE A 567 15.61 1.84 8.75
N THR A 568 16.68 1.40 8.07
CA THR A 568 17.27 2.17 6.97
C THR A 568 16.37 2.14 5.72
N PRO A 569 16.63 2.95 4.68
CA PRO A 569 15.82 2.91 3.46
C PRO A 569 15.96 1.56 2.74
N GLY A 570 14.86 0.80 2.67
CA GLY A 570 14.84 -0.54 2.08
C GLY A 570 13.48 -1.23 2.14
N ILE A 571 13.40 -2.42 1.55
CA ILE A 571 12.23 -3.31 1.61
C ILE A 571 12.63 -4.59 2.35
N TYR A 572 11.83 -4.95 3.36
CA TYR A 572 12.12 -5.98 4.34
C TYR A 572 11.05 -7.07 4.29
N ASN A 573 11.40 -8.23 3.75
CA ASN A 573 10.50 -9.37 3.68
C ASN A 573 10.53 -10.16 5.00
N VAL A 574 9.37 -10.32 5.65
CA VAL A 574 9.26 -10.98 6.95
C VAL A 574 8.38 -12.22 6.88
N ASN A 575 8.93 -13.38 7.22
CA ASN A 575 8.22 -14.66 7.21
C ASN A 575 7.62 -15.07 8.58
N GLN A 576 7.79 -14.20 9.58
CA GLN A 576 7.20 -14.30 10.90
C GLN A 576 6.93 -12.87 11.41
N THR A 577 5.99 -12.74 12.32
CA THR A 577 5.61 -11.45 12.90
C THR A 577 6.75 -10.82 13.69
N ILE A 578 7.01 -9.53 13.49
CA ILE A 578 7.86 -8.73 14.38
C ILE A 578 7.08 -8.42 15.67
N ASN A 579 7.59 -8.83 16.81
CA ASN A 579 6.88 -8.78 18.10
C ASN A 579 7.43 -7.68 19.00
N ILE A 580 6.71 -6.57 19.11
CA ILE A 580 7.03 -5.48 20.04
C ILE A 580 6.36 -5.76 21.39
N THR A 581 7.12 -6.31 22.33
CA THR A 581 6.59 -6.72 23.65
C THR A 581 7.04 -5.82 24.80
N ARG A 582 8.09 -5.01 24.60
CA ARG A 582 8.67 -4.16 25.64
C ARG A 582 8.03 -2.76 25.60
N PRO A 583 7.59 -2.21 26.74
CA PRO A 583 7.10 -0.83 26.80
C PRO A 583 8.18 0.16 26.35
N ASN A 584 7.77 1.31 25.85
CA ASN A 584 8.64 2.39 25.36
C ASN A 584 9.56 2.01 24.19
N THR A 585 9.31 0.87 23.52
CA THR A 585 10.09 0.51 22.32
C THR A 585 9.85 1.53 21.21
N VAL A 586 10.94 2.00 20.62
CA VAL A 586 10.91 2.89 19.46
C VAL A 586 11.23 2.09 18.20
N VAL A 587 10.39 2.25 17.19
CA VAL A 587 10.58 1.74 15.84
C VAL A 587 10.59 2.94 14.90
N LEU A 588 11.76 3.29 14.38
CA LEU A 588 11.98 4.46 13.54
C LEU A 588 12.43 4.04 12.15
N GLY A 589 11.65 4.35 11.12
CA GLY A 589 12.04 4.21 9.72
C GLY A 589 12.38 5.55 9.07
N ILE A 590 13.34 5.52 8.15
CA ILE A 590 13.66 6.63 7.23
C ILE A 590 13.63 6.13 5.79
N GLY A 591 13.46 7.04 4.84
CA GLY A 591 13.44 6.75 3.40
C GLY A 591 12.41 5.70 3.00
N TYR A 592 11.22 5.76 3.62
CA TYR A 592 10.11 4.83 3.35
C TYR A 592 10.50 3.36 3.48
N ALA A 593 11.12 3.02 4.63
CA ALA A 593 11.35 1.64 5.00
C ALA A 593 10.04 0.82 4.93
N THR A 594 10.05 -0.23 4.12
CA THR A 594 8.85 -1.01 3.79
C THR A 594 8.94 -2.41 4.38
N ILE A 595 7.95 -2.86 5.13
CA ILE A 595 7.86 -4.24 5.62
C ILE A 595 6.82 -5.01 4.80
N VAL A 596 7.21 -6.15 4.23
CA VAL A 596 6.35 -7.02 3.43
C VAL A 596 6.21 -8.38 4.11
N PRO A 597 5.02 -8.73 4.65
CA PRO A 597 4.81 -10.05 5.23
C PRO A 597 4.76 -11.12 4.16
N GLN A 598 5.37 -12.26 4.45
CA GLN A 598 5.36 -13.47 3.63
C GLN A 598 4.47 -14.53 4.30
N ASN A 599 3.90 -15.45 3.52
CA ASN A 599 3.12 -16.59 4.04
C ASN A 599 1.89 -16.20 4.88
N GLY A 600 1.33 -15.01 4.67
CA GLY A 600 0.10 -14.56 5.35
C GLY A 600 0.27 -14.20 6.83
N VAL A 601 1.50 -14.01 7.30
CA VAL A 601 1.75 -13.56 8.68
C VAL A 601 1.32 -12.10 8.86
N THR A 602 0.99 -11.71 10.09
CA THR A 602 0.95 -10.28 10.41
C THR A 602 2.38 -9.73 10.40
N ALA A 603 2.63 -8.60 9.74
CA ALA A 603 3.99 -8.08 9.59
C ALA A 603 4.59 -7.66 10.94
N MET A 604 3.80 -6.95 11.75
CA MET A 604 4.21 -6.51 13.09
C MET A 604 3.03 -6.53 14.06
N GLN A 605 3.29 -6.88 15.31
CA GLN A 605 2.33 -6.74 16.40
C GLN A 605 2.95 -6.05 17.61
N VAL A 606 2.13 -5.27 18.31
CA VAL A 606 2.48 -4.62 19.59
C VAL A 606 1.68 -5.29 20.70
N ALA A 607 2.33 -5.61 21.82
CA ALA A 607 1.64 -6.07 23.03
C ALA A 607 0.83 -4.93 23.68
N ASP A 608 -0.02 -5.24 24.67
CA ASP A 608 -0.77 -4.24 25.44
C ASP A 608 0.15 -3.53 26.45
N VAL A 609 1.08 -2.71 25.95
CA VAL A 609 2.15 -2.06 26.72
C VAL A 609 2.23 -0.56 26.44
N ASP A 610 2.72 0.19 27.43
CA ASP A 610 2.87 1.64 27.33
C ASP A 610 3.91 2.08 26.28
N GLY A 611 3.66 3.24 25.69
CA GLY A 611 4.70 4.12 25.18
C GLY A 611 5.42 3.69 23.92
N VAL A 612 4.98 2.63 23.24
CA VAL A 612 5.58 2.21 21.96
C VAL A 612 5.42 3.33 20.94
N ARG A 613 6.47 3.59 20.15
CA ARG A 613 6.47 4.63 19.11
C ARG A 613 6.87 4.02 17.79
N ILE A 614 5.96 3.96 16.83
CA ILE A 614 6.24 3.49 15.47
C ILE A 614 6.17 4.70 14.55
N LYS A 615 7.26 4.99 13.83
CA LYS A 615 7.35 6.12 12.92
C LYS A 615 7.97 5.75 11.58
N GLY A 616 7.37 6.23 10.49
CA GLY A 616 7.99 6.19 9.15
C GLY A 616 8.11 4.78 8.56
N ILE A 617 7.11 3.92 8.79
CA ILE A 617 7.08 2.54 8.26
C ILE A 617 5.93 2.41 7.27
N LEU A 618 6.24 1.88 6.08
CA LEU A 618 5.25 1.43 5.10
C LEU A 618 5.04 -0.09 5.28
N PHE A 619 3.83 -0.52 5.60
CA PHE A 619 3.44 -1.92 5.58
C PHE A 619 2.82 -2.25 4.22
N ASP A 620 3.49 -3.08 3.43
CA ASP A 620 3.06 -3.42 2.07
C ASP A 620 2.66 -4.89 2.02
N ALA A 621 1.43 -5.19 1.65
CA ALA A 621 0.88 -6.54 1.78
C ALA A 621 1.57 -7.54 0.83
N GLY A 622 1.93 -8.71 1.36
CA GLY A 622 2.40 -9.83 0.55
C GLY A 622 1.29 -10.49 -0.27
N THR A 623 1.66 -11.37 -1.19
CA THR A 623 0.73 -12.07 -2.10
C THR A 623 -0.16 -13.11 -1.41
N THR A 624 0.24 -13.57 -0.22
CA THR A 624 -0.57 -14.45 0.63
C THR A 624 -1.39 -13.61 1.60
N LEU A 625 -2.71 -13.87 1.65
CA LEU A 625 -3.65 -13.13 2.48
C LEU A 625 -3.21 -13.12 3.95
N SER A 626 -2.92 -11.93 4.47
CA SER A 626 -2.63 -11.71 5.88
C SER A 626 -3.91 -11.29 6.62
N ASN A 627 -4.12 -11.76 7.86
CA ASN A 627 -5.30 -11.32 8.63
C ASN A 627 -5.24 -9.81 8.98
N SER A 628 -4.05 -9.33 9.31
CA SER A 628 -3.73 -7.93 9.56
C SER A 628 -2.30 -7.63 9.08
N LEU A 629 -1.96 -6.39 8.71
CA LEU A 629 -0.56 -6.01 8.49
C LEU A 629 0.08 -5.51 9.79
N LEU A 630 -0.62 -4.67 10.55
CA LEU A 630 -0.24 -4.22 11.89
C LEU A 630 -1.38 -4.46 12.88
N THR A 631 -1.05 -5.02 14.04
CA THR A 631 -1.95 -5.09 15.20
C THR A 631 -1.34 -4.37 16.40
N VAL A 632 -2.07 -3.43 17.01
CA VAL A 632 -1.66 -2.71 18.23
C VAL A 632 -2.49 -3.20 19.41
N GLY A 633 -1.86 -3.97 20.30
CA GLY A 633 -2.51 -4.70 21.38
C GLY A 633 -3.18 -6.00 20.88
N PRO A 634 -3.14 -7.10 21.62
CA PRO A 634 -3.93 -8.30 21.32
C PRO A 634 -5.43 -8.03 21.43
N ALA A 635 -6.26 -8.86 20.79
CA ALA A 635 -7.71 -8.80 20.97
C ALA A 635 -8.08 -8.95 22.46
N GLY A 636 -9.01 -8.13 22.96
CA GLY A 636 -9.37 -8.08 24.37
C GLY A 636 -8.45 -7.22 25.25
N SER A 637 -7.53 -6.46 24.64
CA SER A 637 -6.76 -5.41 25.34
C SER A 637 -7.69 -4.49 26.13
N SER A 638 -7.28 -4.18 27.37
CA SER A 638 -8.13 -3.46 28.32
C SER A 638 -7.34 -2.52 29.23
N ALA A 639 -6.00 -2.56 29.20
CA ALA A 639 -5.19 -1.62 29.94
C ALA A 639 -5.42 -0.18 29.44
N SER A 640 -5.37 0.79 30.35
CA SER A 640 -5.33 2.20 29.95
C SER A 640 -3.88 2.64 29.83
N HIS A 641 -3.58 3.35 28.74
CA HIS A 641 -2.25 3.89 28.43
C HIS A 641 -2.26 5.43 28.37
N ALA A 642 -3.22 6.08 29.04
CA ALA A 642 -3.48 7.52 28.88
C ALA A 642 -2.26 8.43 29.16
N SER A 643 -1.42 8.06 30.13
CA SER A 643 -0.21 8.82 30.49
C SER A 643 0.95 8.62 29.51
N ASN A 644 0.97 7.49 28.81
CA ASN A 644 2.05 7.13 27.90
C ASN A 644 1.53 6.22 26.78
N PRO A 645 0.73 6.76 25.85
CA PRO A 645 0.05 5.95 24.85
C PRO A 645 1.04 5.38 23.84
N THR A 646 0.64 4.32 23.14
CA THR A 646 1.32 3.93 21.89
C THR A 646 1.00 4.95 20.79
N THR A 647 1.99 5.34 19.98
CA THR A 647 1.80 6.21 18.80
C THR A 647 2.20 5.52 17.50
N LEU A 648 1.37 5.72 16.48
CA LEU A 648 1.66 5.40 15.08
C LEU A 648 1.76 6.72 14.31
N GLN A 649 2.91 7.03 13.72
CA GLN A 649 3.16 8.33 13.09
C GLN A 649 3.81 8.19 11.74
N ASP A 650 3.21 8.71 10.67
CA ASP A 650 3.68 8.43 9.31
C ASP A 650 3.79 6.92 9.05
N VAL A 651 2.79 6.19 9.53
CA VAL A 651 2.67 4.73 9.33
C VAL A 651 1.66 4.52 8.22
N PHE A 652 2.13 3.92 7.14
CA PHE A 652 1.40 3.80 5.89
C PHE A 652 1.14 2.34 5.55
N PHE A 653 0.10 2.09 4.77
CA PHE A 653 -0.28 0.75 4.35
C PHE A 653 -0.59 0.73 2.87
N ARG A 654 -0.13 -0.33 2.19
CA ARG A 654 -0.44 -0.60 0.81
C ARG A 654 -0.90 -2.04 0.64
N VAL A 655 -2.03 -2.23 -0.05
CA VAL A 655 -2.56 -3.53 -0.44
C VAL A 655 -2.75 -3.54 -1.96
N GLY A 656 -1.82 -4.14 -2.68
CA GLY A 656 -1.82 -4.12 -4.15
C GLY A 656 -0.84 -3.10 -4.75
N GLY A 657 -0.91 -2.91 -6.07
CA GLY A 657 -0.23 -1.83 -6.80
C GLY A 657 1.23 -2.11 -7.15
N ALA A 658 2.07 -2.53 -6.19
CA ALA A 658 3.44 -2.98 -6.51
C ALA A 658 3.47 -4.48 -6.82
N ILE A 659 2.75 -5.26 -6.01
CA ILE A 659 2.50 -6.70 -6.13
C ILE A 659 1.02 -6.96 -5.83
N ALA A 660 0.48 -8.13 -6.20
CA ALA A 660 -0.90 -8.51 -5.90
C ALA A 660 -1.10 -8.82 -4.40
N GLY A 661 -0.95 -7.79 -3.58
CA GLY A 661 -0.91 -7.83 -2.13
C GLY A 661 -2.29 -8.05 -1.53
N LYS A 662 -2.37 -8.83 -0.45
CA LYS A 662 -3.64 -9.26 0.16
C LYS A 662 -3.60 -9.16 1.68
N ALA A 663 -4.57 -8.43 2.25
CA ALA A 663 -4.77 -8.39 3.69
C ALA A 663 -6.26 -8.24 4.03
N THR A 664 -6.79 -9.01 4.97
CA THR A 664 -8.17 -8.80 5.44
C THR A 664 -8.30 -7.43 6.10
N ASN A 665 -7.42 -7.14 7.05
CA ASN A 665 -7.30 -5.82 7.67
C ASN A 665 -5.91 -5.23 7.39
N SER A 666 -5.78 -3.93 7.22
CA SER A 666 -4.45 -3.31 7.20
C SER A 666 -3.98 -2.97 8.62
N LEU A 667 -4.81 -2.28 9.39
CA LEU A 667 -4.52 -1.88 10.77
C LEU A 667 -5.64 -2.30 11.73
N VAL A 668 -5.26 -2.97 12.83
CA VAL A 668 -6.14 -3.26 13.96
C VAL A 668 -5.58 -2.61 15.23
N VAL A 669 -6.37 -1.78 15.91
CA VAL A 669 -6.00 -1.10 17.15
C VAL A 669 -6.89 -1.56 18.29
N ASN A 670 -6.36 -2.42 19.15
CA ASN A 670 -7.02 -2.92 20.34
C ASN A 670 -6.63 -2.16 21.61
N SER A 671 -5.37 -1.71 21.71
CA SER A 671 -4.92 -0.97 22.91
C SER A 671 -5.63 0.38 23.04
N ASN A 672 -6.14 0.65 24.24
CA ASN A 672 -6.76 1.92 24.58
C ASN A 672 -5.77 3.08 24.47
N ASN A 673 -6.27 4.29 24.31
CA ASN A 673 -5.49 5.54 24.28
C ASN A 673 -4.48 5.65 23.12
N THR A 674 -4.39 4.67 22.21
CA THR A 674 -3.50 4.73 21.04
C THR A 674 -3.73 6.02 20.24
N ILE A 675 -2.64 6.64 19.79
CA ILE A 675 -2.69 7.82 18.92
C ILE A 675 -2.23 7.41 17.52
N ILE A 676 -3.11 7.59 16.53
CA ILE A 676 -2.83 7.43 15.10
C ILE A 676 -2.65 8.84 14.54
N ASP A 677 -1.42 9.21 14.19
CA ASP A 677 -1.09 10.57 13.79
C ASP A 677 -0.42 10.59 12.41
N HIS A 678 -1.22 10.85 11.38
CA HIS A 678 -0.90 10.66 9.97
C HIS A 678 -0.74 9.18 9.60
N SER A 679 -1.82 8.60 9.09
CA SER A 679 -1.79 7.30 8.44
C SER A 679 -2.56 7.36 7.13
N TRP A 680 -1.94 6.82 6.09
CA TRP A 680 -2.59 6.50 4.83
C TRP A 680 -2.69 5.00 4.70
N ILE A 681 -3.92 4.52 4.62
CA ILE A 681 -4.26 3.11 4.59
C ILE A 681 -4.93 2.86 3.24
N TRP A 682 -4.17 2.35 2.28
CA TRP A 682 -4.55 2.37 0.87
C TRP A 682 -4.61 0.96 0.28
N ARG A 683 -5.80 0.56 -0.18
CA ARG A 683 -5.94 -0.53 -1.13
C ARG A 683 -5.74 0.04 -2.53
N ALA A 684 -4.87 -0.57 -3.32
CA ALA A 684 -4.43 0.01 -4.57
C ALA A 684 -5.55 0.11 -5.60
N ASP A 685 -5.83 1.33 -6.07
CA ASP A 685 -6.67 1.62 -7.23
C ASP A 685 -5.88 1.63 -8.55
N HIS A 686 -4.54 1.66 -8.48
CA HIS A 686 -3.65 1.59 -9.64
C HIS A 686 -2.27 1.02 -9.27
N GLY A 687 -1.46 0.75 -10.29
CA GLY A 687 -0.07 0.31 -10.15
C GLY A 687 0.36 -0.61 -11.29
N ASN A 688 1.31 -1.50 -11.00
CA ASN A 688 1.83 -2.50 -11.93
C ASN A 688 0.69 -3.38 -12.47
N ALA A 689 0.77 -3.77 -13.75
CA ALA A 689 -0.24 -4.61 -14.37
C ALA A 689 -0.45 -5.93 -13.58
N GLY A 690 -1.72 -6.29 -13.33
CA GLY A 690 -2.09 -7.52 -12.62
C GLY A 690 -1.84 -7.51 -11.11
N THR A 691 -1.66 -6.33 -10.50
CA THR A 691 -1.38 -6.20 -9.05
C THR A 691 -2.43 -5.42 -8.27
N TRP A 692 -3.45 -4.91 -8.95
CA TRP A 692 -4.54 -4.12 -8.41
C TRP A 692 -5.82 -4.48 -9.14
N GLY A 693 -6.97 -4.24 -8.50
CA GLY A 693 -8.28 -4.72 -8.96
C GLY A 693 -8.97 -5.57 -7.90
N TRP A 694 -10.24 -5.91 -8.16
CA TRP A 694 -11.15 -6.50 -7.18
C TRP A 694 -10.65 -7.85 -6.66
N ASP A 695 -10.00 -8.64 -7.52
CA ASP A 695 -9.54 -10.00 -7.19
C ASP A 695 -8.02 -10.06 -6.91
N GLU A 696 -7.27 -9.09 -7.40
CA GLU A 696 -5.82 -8.97 -7.28
C GLU A 696 -5.40 -8.40 -5.93
N ALA A 697 -6.01 -7.27 -5.54
CA ALA A 697 -5.74 -6.57 -4.30
C ALA A 697 -6.86 -6.85 -3.29
N ILE A 698 -6.77 -7.94 -2.53
CA ILE A 698 -7.81 -8.29 -1.56
C ILE A 698 -7.62 -7.47 -0.28
N GLY A 699 -8.63 -6.66 0.06
CA GLY A 699 -8.61 -5.75 1.19
C GLY A 699 -10.01 -5.54 1.73
N ASP A 700 -10.39 -6.25 2.80
CA ASP A 700 -11.75 -6.13 3.37
C ASP A 700 -11.94 -4.78 4.07
N THR A 701 -11.09 -4.46 5.05
CA THR A 701 -11.20 -3.23 5.85
C THR A 701 -9.83 -2.60 6.10
N GLY A 702 -9.73 -1.28 5.96
CA GLY A 702 -8.47 -0.58 6.19
C GLY A 702 -8.12 -0.53 7.66
N LEU A 703 -9.02 0.04 8.47
CA LEU A 703 -8.81 0.28 9.89
C LEU A 703 -9.93 -0.32 10.74
N VAL A 704 -9.55 -1.06 11.78
CA VAL A 704 -10.45 -1.49 12.86
C VAL A 704 -9.93 -0.96 14.19
N VAL A 705 -10.73 -0.14 14.88
CA VAL A 705 -10.42 0.40 16.22
C VAL A 705 -11.33 -0.23 17.26
N ASN A 706 -10.79 -1.09 18.11
CA ASN A 706 -11.48 -1.70 19.24
C ASN A 706 -11.15 -1.02 20.57
N GLY A 707 -9.97 -0.40 20.68
CA GLY A 707 -9.53 0.30 21.88
C GLY A 707 -10.36 1.56 22.16
N ASN A 708 -10.62 1.82 23.44
CA ASN A 708 -11.26 3.03 23.93
C ASN A 708 -10.28 4.21 23.93
N ASP A 709 -10.80 5.43 23.88
CA ASP A 709 -10.03 6.68 23.97
C ASP A 709 -8.93 6.84 22.92
N VAL A 710 -9.04 6.10 21.80
CA VAL A 710 -8.13 6.23 20.65
C VAL A 710 -8.34 7.58 19.97
N LEU A 711 -7.26 8.21 19.54
CA LEU A 711 -7.28 9.47 18.81
C LEU A 711 -6.62 9.28 17.43
N ALA A 712 -7.34 9.62 16.37
CA ALA A 712 -6.80 9.73 15.02
C ALA A 712 -6.69 11.20 14.60
N THR A 713 -5.53 11.63 14.12
CA THR A 713 -5.29 12.97 13.59
C THR A 713 -4.65 12.88 12.21
N GLY A 714 -5.36 13.32 11.16
CA GLY A 714 -4.90 13.16 9.78
C GLY A 714 -5.04 11.72 9.29
N LEU A 715 -6.27 11.20 9.28
CA LEU A 715 -6.56 9.83 8.86
C LEU A 715 -7.02 9.77 7.39
N PHE A 716 -6.33 8.97 6.58
CA PHE A 716 -6.63 8.75 5.17
C PHE A 716 -6.84 7.24 4.95
N VAL A 717 -8.02 6.80 4.51
CA VAL A 717 -8.30 5.37 4.27
C VAL A 717 -9.07 5.20 2.98
N GLU A 718 -8.60 4.37 2.05
CA GLU A 718 -9.13 4.36 0.68
C GLU A 718 -9.26 2.96 0.06
N HIS A 719 -10.33 2.82 -0.74
CA HIS A 719 -10.62 1.75 -1.71
C HIS A 719 -10.81 0.33 -1.18
N TYR A 720 -11.00 0.10 0.11
CA TYR A 720 -11.29 -1.24 0.66
C TYR A 720 -12.62 -1.81 0.16
N GLN A 721 -12.73 -3.13 0.09
CA GLN A 721 -13.87 -3.84 -0.48
C GLN A 721 -15.11 -3.80 0.43
N LYS A 722 -14.93 -3.55 1.74
CA LYS A 722 -16.01 -3.38 2.72
C LYS A 722 -15.89 -2.03 3.41
N TYR A 723 -16.14 -1.98 4.73
CA TYR A 723 -15.98 -0.76 5.51
C TYR A 723 -14.52 -0.31 5.45
N GLN A 724 -14.29 0.97 5.19
CA GLN A 724 -12.94 1.52 5.11
C GLN A 724 -12.37 1.64 6.52
N THR A 725 -13.17 2.18 7.43
CA THR A 725 -12.89 2.31 8.87
C THR A 725 -14.05 1.78 9.71
N ILE A 726 -13.74 0.95 10.71
CA ILE A 726 -14.67 0.50 11.74
C ILE A 726 -14.17 0.96 13.10
N TRP A 727 -15.03 1.59 13.88
CA TRP A 727 -14.74 2.10 15.22
C TRP A 727 -15.68 1.50 16.26
N ASN A 728 -15.19 0.54 17.02
CA ASN A 728 -15.92 -0.18 18.06
C ASN A 728 -15.63 0.34 19.48
N GLY A 729 -14.51 1.02 19.69
CA GLY A 729 -14.11 1.55 21.00
C GLY A 729 -14.84 2.83 21.42
N GLU A 730 -15.07 2.99 22.73
CA GLU A 730 -15.70 4.16 23.32
C GLU A 730 -14.78 5.39 23.35
N ARG A 731 -15.37 6.58 23.34
CA ARG A 731 -14.68 7.90 23.44
C ARG A 731 -13.61 8.10 22.37
N GLY A 732 -13.79 7.44 21.23
CA GLY A 732 -12.94 7.63 20.06
C GLY A 732 -13.02 9.03 19.50
N ARG A 733 -11.90 9.56 19.01
CA ARG A 733 -11.86 10.87 18.36
C ARG A 733 -11.12 10.83 17.03
N THR A 734 -11.66 11.50 16.01
CA THR A 734 -10.98 11.69 14.71
C THR A 734 -10.97 13.16 14.32
N ILE A 735 -9.79 13.75 14.11
CA ILE A 735 -9.64 15.09 13.55
C ILE A 735 -9.02 14.95 12.17
N PHE A 736 -9.79 15.36 11.16
CA PHE A 736 -9.56 15.11 9.74
C PHE A 736 -9.70 13.63 9.35
N TYR A 737 -10.60 13.38 8.40
CA TYR A 737 -10.74 12.11 7.70
C TYR A 737 -10.89 12.35 6.20
N GLN A 738 -10.15 11.59 5.41
CA GLN A 738 -10.32 11.54 3.96
C GLN A 738 -10.48 10.08 3.52
N ASN A 739 -11.40 9.87 2.59
CA ASN A 739 -11.68 8.58 2.00
C ASN A 739 -12.08 8.69 0.53
N GLU A 740 -11.69 7.68 -0.22
CA GLU A 740 -12.30 7.29 -1.48
C GLU A 740 -12.82 5.84 -1.41
N MET A 741 -14.01 5.61 -1.95
CA MET A 741 -14.61 4.27 -2.06
C MET A 741 -13.91 3.44 -3.15
N PRO A 742 -13.99 2.08 -3.15
CA PRO A 742 -13.37 1.25 -4.18
C PRO A 742 -13.90 1.59 -5.56
N TYR A 743 -13.05 1.95 -6.50
CA TYR A 743 -13.49 2.30 -7.87
C TYR A 743 -13.95 1.09 -8.67
N ASP A 744 -13.37 -0.06 -8.31
CA ASP A 744 -13.36 -1.30 -9.03
C ASP A 744 -14.48 -2.26 -8.61
N VAL A 745 -15.55 -1.76 -7.98
CA VAL A 745 -16.73 -2.55 -7.62
C VAL A 745 -17.36 -3.15 -8.87
N PRO A 746 -17.38 -4.49 -9.03
CA PRO A 746 -17.87 -5.09 -10.27
C PRO A 746 -19.39 -4.90 -10.49
N ASN A 747 -20.19 -4.99 -9.42
CA ASN A 747 -21.64 -4.74 -9.46
C ASN A 747 -22.21 -4.47 -8.06
N GLN A 748 -23.44 -3.94 -8.03
CA GLN A 748 -24.10 -3.59 -6.78
C GLN A 748 -24.37 -4.81 -5.89
N ALA A 749 -24.75 -5.96 -6.45
CA ALA A 749 -25.20 -7.11 -5.67
C ALA A 749 -24.10 -7.68 -4.76
N ILE A 750 -22.86 -7.74 -5.27
CA ILE A 750 -21.69 -8.20 -4.50
C ILE A 750 -21.20 -7.18 -3.47
N TRP A 751 -21.54 -5.90 -3.65
CA TRP A 751 -21.14 -4.81 -2.77
C TRP A 751 -22.30 -4.29 -1.91
N ASN A 752 -23.35 -5.09 -1.75
CA ASN A 752 -24.37 -4.82 -0.74
C ASN A 752 -23.91 -5.32 0.64
N ARG A 753 -24.33 -4.61 1.68
CA ARG A 753 -24.18 -5.06 3.07
C ARG A 753 -25.06 -6.29 3.32
N PRO A 754 -24.75 -7.11 4.33
CA PRO A 754 -25.62 -8.24 4.72
C PRO A 754 -27.06 -7.86 5.07
N ASN A 755 -27.31 -6.62 5.49
CA ASN A 755 -28.65 -6.10 5.79
C ASN A 755 -29.43 -5.62 4.54
N GLY A 756 -28.85 -5.74 3.34
CA GLY A 756 -29.48 -5.36 2.07
C GLY A 756 -29.25 -3.91 1.63
N GLN A 757 -28.58 -3.07 2.43
CA GLN A 757 -28.21 -1.71 2.02
C GLN A 757 -27.09 -1.71 0.97
N ALA A 758 -27.10 -0.69 0.10
CA ALA A 758 -26.13 -0.53 -0.96
C ALA A 758 -24.78 -0.03 -0.46
N GLY A 759 -23.68 -0.72 -0.79
CA GLY A 759 -22.31 -0.29 -0.48
C GLY A 759 -21.94 -0.33 1.00
N TYR A 760 -20.67 -0.28 1.34
CA TYR A 760 -20.17 -0.18 2.72
C TYR A 760 -19.77 1.26 3.05
N ALA A 761 -20.04 1.70 4.28
CA ALA A 761 -19.69 3.05 4.71
C ALA A 761 -18.16 3.23 4.73
N ALA A 762 -17.72 4.45 4.44
CA ALA A 762 -16.34 4.87 4.65
C ALA A 762 -15.99 4.78 6.14
N TYR A 763 -16.87 5.27 7.00
CA TYR A 763 -16.62 5.32 8.44
C TYR A 763 -17.82 4.76 9.20
N LYS A 764 -17.63 3.59 9.83
CA LYS A 764 -18.63 2.94 10.68
C LYS A 764 -18.26 3.11 12.15
N VAL A 765 -19.11 3.75 12.94
CA VAL A 765 -19.08 3.66 14.41
C VAL A 765 -20.00 2.52 14.84
N GLY A 766 -19.51 1.58 15.65
CA GLY A 766 -20.24 0.40 16.11
C GLY A 766 -21.53 0.75 16.85
N ASP A 767 -22.57 -0.06 16.68
CA ASP A 767 -23.93 0.26 17.17
C ASP A 767 -24.02 0.36 18.70
N ASN A 768 -23.08 -0.27 19.40
CA ASN A 768 -23.00 -0.25 20.85
C ASN A 768 -22.30 1.00 21.40
N VAL A 769 -21.55 1.74 20.58
CA VAL A 769 -20.79 2.92 21.02
C VAL A 769 -21.72 4.02 21.51
N THR A 770 -21.42 4.55 22.69
CA THR A 770 -22.20 5.63 23.32
C THR A 770 -21.54 6.99 23.19
N THR A 771 -20.21 7.03 23.10
CA THR A 771 -19.44 8.26 22.97
C THR A 771 -18.44 8.17 21.83
N HIS A 772 -18.48 9.11 20.88
CA HIS A 772 -17.52 9.24 19.78
C HIS A 772 -17.56 10.67 19.25
N GLU A 773 -16.46 11.23 18.76
CA GLU A 773 -16.47 12.56 18.17
C GLU A 773 -15.51 12.73 16.99
N ALA A 774 -15.98 13.30 15.86
CA ALA A 774 -15.11 13.55 14.72
C ALA A 774 -15.33 14.89 14.02
N TRP A 775 -14.28 15.44 13.41
CA TRP A 775 -14.27 16.74 12.74
C TRP A 775 -13.62 16.70 11.36
N GLY A 776 -14.28 17.31 10.37
CA GLY A 776 -13.76 17.49 9.02
C GLY A 776 -13.58 16.16 8.29
N LEU A 777 -14.68 15.53 7.90
CA LEU A 777 -14.69 14.20 7.29
C LEU A 777 -15.14 14.27 5.83
N GLY A 778 -14.34 13.77 4.90
CA GLY A 778 -14.67 13.65 3.48
C GLY A 778 -14.69 12.20 3.00
N SER A 779 -15.68 11.86 2.16
CA SER A 779 -15.73 10.57 1.45
C SER A 779 -16.14 10.77 0.00
N TYR A 780 -15.37 10.22 -0.93
CA TYR A 780 -15.54 10.41 -2.37
C TYR A 780 -15.86 9.08 -3.06
N CYS A 781 -16.66 9.11 -4.12
CA CYS A 781 -16.86 7.93 -4.98
C CYS A 781 -16.43 8.22 -6.43
N PHE A 782 -15.82 7.23 -7.06
CA PHE A 782 -15.46 7.22 -8.47
C PHE A 782 -15.59 5.78 -9.01
N PHE A 783 -16.80 5.24 -9.04
CA PHE A 783 -17.08 3.85 -9.47
C PHE A 783 -16.93 3.68 -10.99
N ASN A 784 -15.72 3.90 -11.54
CA ASN A 784 -15.47 3.93 -12.97
C ASN A 784 -15.62 2.56 -13.65
N VAL A 785 -15.42 1.44 -12.92
CA VAL A 785 -15.65 0.09 -13.44
C VAL A 785 -17.14 -0.16 -13.62
N ASN A 786 -17.98 0.34 -12.71
CA ASN A 786 -19.43 0.25 -12.84
C ASN A 786 -20.12 1.51 -12.30
N PRO A 787 -20.40 2.49 -13.17
CA PRO A 787 -20.93 3.80 -12.75
C PRO A 787 -22.38 3.75 -12.23
N SER A 788 -23.05 2.60 -12.36
CA SER A 788 -24.39 2.38 -11.77
C SER A 788 -24.35 2.01 -10.29
N VAL A 789 -23.16 1.70 -9.75
CA VAL A 789 -22.96 1.42 -8.33
C VAL A 789 -23.27 2.68 -7.51
N ARG A 790 -23.90 2.47 -6.35
CA ARG A 790 -24.14 3.50 -5.36
C ARG A 790 -23.77 3.03 -3.96
N ALA A 791 -23.41 3.97 -3.12
CA ALA A 791 -23.36 3.78 -1.67
C ALA A 791 -24.61 4.41 -1.04
N GLU A 792 -25.18 3.73 -0.05
CA GLU A 792 -26.30 4.24 0.75
C GLU A 792 -25.87 5.46 1.56
N ASN A 793 -24.73 5.35 2.25
CA ASN A 793 -24.14 6.42 3.03
C ASN A 793 -22.62 6.30 3.11
N ALA A 794 -21.94 7.44 3.28
CA ALA A 794 -20.50 7.48 3.54
C ALA A 794 -20.18 7.26 5.02
N PHE A 795 -20.98 7.84 5.91
CA PHE A 795 -20.77 7.74 7.36
C PHE A 795 -21.94 6.98 7.99
N GLU A 796 -21.65 6.00 8.85
CA GLU A 796 -22.66 5.19 9.54
C GLU A 796 -22.37 5.17 11.04
N VAL A 797 -23.28 5.73 11.84
CA VAL A 797 -23.03 5.95 13.28
C VAL A 797 -24.30 5.76 14.12
N PRO A 798 -24.20 5.42 15.42
CA PRO A 798 -25.36 5.47 16.31
C PRO A 798 -25.92 6.90 16.42
N ASN A 799 -27.23 7.06 16.26
CA ASN A 799 -27.89 8.33 16.56
C ASN A 799 -28.09 8.46 18.08
N ARG A 800 -27.09 9.03 18.77
CA ARG A 800 -27.07 9.21 20.23
C ARG A 800 -26.40 10.54 20.59
N PRO A 801 -26.80 11.22 21.67
CA PRO A 801 -26.21 12.52 22.05
C PRO A 801 -24.68 12.53 22.23
N GLY A 802 -24.09 11.39 22.61
CA GLY A 802 -22.64 11.26 22.81
C GLY A 802 -21.82 10.95 21.54
N VAL A 803 -22.47 10.63 20.42
CA VAL A 803 -21.81 10.32 19.14
C VAL A 803 -21.98 11.52 18.22
N ARG A 804 -20.98 12.39 18.13
CA ARG A 804 -21.07 13.69 17.45
C ARG A 804 -20.11 13.78 16.26
N MET A 805 -20.60 14.26 15.13
CA MET A 805 -19.82 14.44 13.91
C MET A 805 -19.96 15.88 13.42
N HIS A 806 -18.85 16.45 12.96
CA HIS A 806 -18.78 17.85 12.55
C HIS A 806 -18.15 17.98 11.17
N ASN A 807 -18.75 18.81 10.32
CA ASN A 807 -18.22 19.21 9.01
C ASN A 807 -17.93 18.00 8.11
N LEU A 808 -18.98 17.25 7.79
CA LEU A 808 -18.94 16.09 6.91
C LEU A 808 -19.27 16.50 5.48
N LEU A 809 -18.65 15.82 4.52
CA LEU A 809 -19.01 15.96 3.11
C LEU A 809 -18.85 14.68 2.30
N THR A 810 -19.62 14.61 1.23
CA THR A 810 -19.49 13.57 0.20
C THR A 810 -19.40 14.15 -1.19
N VAL A 811 -18.63 13.51 -2.07
CA VAL A 811 -18.47 13.93 -3.48
C VAL A 811 -18.58 12.72 -4.41
N SER A 812 -19.34 12.84 -5.50
CA SER A 812 -19.23 11.93 -6.65
C SER A 812 -18.32 12.57 -7.69
N LEU A 813 -17.22 11.90 -8.01
CA LEU A 813 -16.21 12.38 -8.95
C LEU A 813 -16.63 12.03 -10.37
N ASN A 814 -16.66 13.03 -11.26
CA ASN A 814 -16.81 12.85 -12.71
C ASN A 814 -17.95 11.92 -13.14
N TYR A 815 -19.11 12.01 -12.47
CA TYR A 815 -20.33 11.25 -12.78
C TYR A 815 -20.20 9.73 -12.58
N GLN A 816 -19.19 9.26 -11.85
CA GLN A 816 -18.93 7.84 -11.65
C GLN A 816 -19.56 7.35 -10.33
N GLY A 817 -20.85 7.05 -10.40
CA GLY A 817 -21.62 6.56 -9.26
C GLY A 817 -22.20 7.63 -8.35
N THR A 818 -22.83 7.21 -7.26
CA THR A 818 -23.50 8.13 -6.30
C THR A 818 -23.37 7.69 -4.86
N ILE A 819 -23.45 8.66 -3.94
CA ILE A 819 -23.64 8.43 -2.51
C ILE A 819 -25.00 9.03 -2.14
N THR A 820 -25.90 8.20 -1.59
CA THR A 820 -27.33 8.56 -1.38
C THR A 820 -27.50 9.53 -0.22
N HIS A 821 -26.74 9.33 0.85
CA HIS A 821 -26.72 10.19 2.04
C HIS A 821 -25.29 10.45 2.52
N VAL A 822 -25.05 11.62 3.11
CA VAL A 822 -23.76 11.91 3.73
C VAL A 822 -23.56 10.96 4.92
N ILE A 823 -24.48 10.99 5.88
CA ILE A 823 -24.41 10.22 7.13
C ILE A 823 -25.75 9.57 7.45
N ASN A 824 -25.74 8.25 7.70
CA ASN A 824 -26.94 7.45 7.93
C ASN A 824 -28.01 7.69 6.84
N ASN A 825 -29.04 8.46 7.17
CA ASN A 825 -30.17 8.86 6.31
C ASN A 825 -30.27 10.39 6.14
N VAL A 826 -29.19 11.13 6.43
CA VAL A 826 -29.11 12.59 6.41
C VAL A 826 -28.08 13.06 5.38
N GLY A 827 -28.38 14.20 4.74
CA GLY A 827 -27.63 14.73 3.60
C GLY A 827 -28.28 14.30 2.29
N ALA A 828 -28.24 15.18 1.30
CA ALA A 828 -28.77 14.89 -0.03
C ALA A 828 -27.89 13.88 -0.78
N VAL A 829 -28.45 13.30 -1.84
CA VAL A 829 -27.67 12.51 -2.80
C VAL A 829 -26.61 13.38 -3.45
N THR A 830 -25.41 12.83 -3.67
CA THR A 830 -24.37 13.52 -4.44
C THR A 830 -24.90 13.89 -5.83
N PRO A 831 -24.88 15.17 -6.21
CA PRO A 831 -25.31 15.59 -7.53
C PRO A 831 -24.27 15.19 -8.60
N PRO A 832 -24.66 15.19 -9.89
CA PRO A 832 -23.74 15.08 -11.01
C PRO A 832 -22.66 16.20 -10.98
N GLY A 833 -21.43 15.91 -11.45
CA GLY A 833 -20.43 16.94 -11.78
C GLY A 833 -19.44 17.40 -10.70
N THR A 834 -19.00 16.52 -9.79
CA THR A 834 -17.96 16.80 -8.78
C THR A 834 -18.30 18.00 -7.87
N VAL A 835 -19.46 17.92 -7.22
CA VAL A 835 -19.94 18.95 -6.27
C VAL A 835 -20.15 18.32 -4.90
N PRO A 836 -19.61 18.92 -3.82
CA PRO A 836 -19.77 18.37 -2.47
C PRO A 836 -21.19 18.55 -1.92
N VAL A 837 -21.67 17.54 -1.21
CA VAL A 837 -22.84 17.62 -0.33
C VAL A 837 -22.37 17.61 1.11
N ASN A 838 -22.84 18.57 1.90
CA ASN A 838 -22.32 18.83 3.24
C ASN A 838 -23.36 18.55 4.33
N VAL A 839 -22.89 18.06 5.48
CA VAL A 839 -23.62 18.04 6.75
C VAL A 839 -22.74 18.68 7.81
N VAL A 840 -23.17 19.79 8.40
CA VAL A 840 -22.34 20.57 9.34
C VAL A 840 -22.24 19.89 10.70
N ASN A 841 -23.32 19.29 11.19
CA ASN A 841 -23.36 18.59 12.48
C ASN A 841 -24.25 17.34 12.39
N TYR A 842 -23.94 16.32 13.20
CA TYR A 842 -24.77 15.11 13.36
C TYR A 842 -24.50 14.42 14.72
N PRO A 843 -25.51 13.84 15.39
CA PRO A 843 -26.93 14.14 15.19
C PRO A 843 -27.24 15.59 15.57
#